data_AF-A0A433TPX9-F1
#
_entry.id   AF-A0A433TPX9-F1
#
_cell.length_a   1.000
_cell.length_b   1.000
_cell.length_c   1.000
_cell.angle_alpha   90.00
_cell.angle_beta   90.00
_cell.angle_gamma   90.00
#
_symmetry.space_group_name_H-M   'P 1'
#
loop_
_entity.id
_entity.type
_entity.pdbx_description
1 polymer ?
#
loop_
_entity_poly.entity_id
_entity_poly.type
_entity_poly.pdbx_seq_one_letter_code
_entity_poly.pdbx_strand_id
1 'polypeptide(L)'
;MRPRSKVRRPILLGFPYKTVCGEEPDHTVFNLVLKSLPAQGMVHPEKMASIHFATLIVGAALIAIAQTNPTSPVLSTTLGDVVGAERSLFDKTVQVFYGIPFAKPPVGNLRFRAPQAADPWGSAPIDGTVKPNACWQSIDYSFDSHEGVTAWNPNTARSEDCLYLNIWRQSPDVGHHPKTIMVWIHGGLFWSGSGVLDAYEGSDMAARKDVIVITIAYRLGPLGFMYLENNAEVPGNAGLLDQVMALQWIKDNAANLGGSPDDITIFGQSTGAISIGFHLLSPLSKGLFKNAIMQSGSPTAYWAVMKTKKAVDRVAKLAANVSCPVSLGDQLLSCLEGVDPEVLTDQQWILGDKWFDVPIGPIVDGHFLPSHPECLLKVGNVQTTNVIIGLNLFEGILPVLHGFGDFVIENKGYIDRDPFRDAILTMAEGDELLQEELLSVYSSEFDDANKRRMRILDAAAGDSLIKCSVLEFARAYTLLGGNVYMYSFEEKFKSSPWPGWMGVPHGAEIEAVFGDPLEPGSENEQSDKDLTKAIMELWAFFASEGQTPAGSPWAERSLFGKTVQVFYGIPFAKPPVGNLRFRAPQAADPWGSAPIDGTVKPNACWQSIDYSFDSHEGVTAWNPNTARSEDCLYLNIWRQSPDVGHHPKTIMVWIHGGLFWSGSGVLDAYEGSDMAARKDVIVITIAYRLGPLGFMYLENNAEVPGNAGLLDQVMALQWIKDNAANLGGSPDDITIFGQSTGAISIGFHLLSPLSKGLFKNAIMQSGSPTAYWAVMKTKKAVDRVAKLAANVSCPVSLGDQLLSCLEGVDPEVLTDQQWILGDKWFDVPIGPIVDGHFLPSHPECLLKVGDVQPTNVIIGLNLHEGSIPVLRG
;
A
#
# COMPACT_ATOMS: atom_id res chain seq x y z
N MET A 1 47.76 -0.77 39.16
CA MET A 1 47.80 0.62 39.68
C MET A 1 47.03 1.52 38.72
N ARG A 2 46.18 2.40 39.27
CA ARG A 2 45.54 3.60 38.64
C ARG A 2 44.40 3.37 37.62
N PRO A 3 43.41 4.30 37.55
CA PRO A 3 42.06 4.01 38.03
C PRO A 3 40.93 4.28 37.03
N ARG A 4 39.73 3.77 37.38
CA ARG A 4 38.44 4.03 36.71
C ARG A 4 38.13 5.54 36.61
N SER A 5 37.92 6.05 35.40
CA SER A 5 37.33 7.37 35.15
C SER A 5 35.81 7.29 35.16
N LYS A 6 35.19 8.09 36.03
CA LYS A 6 33.75 8.31 36.14
C LYS A 6 33.19 8.91 34.85
N VAL A 7 32.16 8.28 34.28
CA VAL A 7 31.27 8.88 33.28
C VAL A 7 30.55 10.05 33.95
N ARG A 8 30.73 11.26 33.40
CA ARG A 8 29.99 12.47 33.82
C ARG A 8 28.52 12.30 33.42
N ARG A 9 27.61 12.48 34.38
CA ARG A 9 26.18 12.69 34.13
C ARG A 9 26.00 13.97 33.28
N PRO A 10 25.00 14.04 32.39
CA PRO A 10 24.63 15.31 31.76
C PRO A 10 24.23 16.29 32.86
N ILE A 11 24.85 17.46 32.85
CA ILE A 11 24.41 18.60 33.64
C ILE A 11 23.11 19.07 32.97
N LEU A 12 21.97 18.81 33.61
CA LEU A 12 20.75 19.57 33.37
C LEU A 12 21.08 21.03 33.64
N LEU A 13 21.19 21.84 32.57
CA LEU A 13 21.15 23.29 32.69
C LEU A 13 19.74 23.66 33.15
N GLY A 14 19.55 23.70 34.47
CA GLY A 14 18.36 24.28 35.07
C GLY A 14 18.34 25.77 34.75
N PHE A 15 17.47 26.18 33.83
CA PHE A 15 17.09 27.58 33.75
C PHE A 15 16.31 27.93 35.03
N PRO A 16 16.68 29.00 35.76
CA PRO A 16 15.95 29.38 36.96
C PRO A 16 14.59 29.94 36.56
N TYR A 17 13.53 29.12 36.66
CA TYR A 17 12.15 29.61 36.63
C TYR A 17 11.87 30.32 37.96
N LYS A 18 11.65 31.63 37.90
CA LYS A 18 10.98 32.34 38.99
C LYS A 18 9.51 31.94 38.97
N THR A 19 9.04 31.35 40.06
CA THR A 19 7.63 31.04 40.32
C THR A 19 6.79 32.32 40.24
N VAL A 20 5.80 32.34 39.34
CA VAL A 20 4.82 33.44 39.20
C VAL A 20 3.59 33.21 40.09
N CYS A 21 3.35 31.97 40.55
CA CYS A 21 2.18 31.64 41.36
C CYS A 21 2.60 30.78 42.56
N GLY A 22 2.21 31.19 43.77
CA GLY A 22 2.43 30.46 45.02
C GLY A 22 1.74 29.10 45.07
N GLU A 23 2.29 28.26 45.96
CA GLU A 23 1.96 26.89 46.46
C GLU A 23 1.21 25.87 45.58
N GLU A 24 1.76 24.64 45.55
CA GLU A 24 1.33 23.48 44.73
C GLU A 24 0.36 22.54 45.47
N PRO A 25 -0.54 21.85 44.73
CA PRO A 25 -1.00 20.53 45.10
C PRO A 25 -0.59 19.44 44.07
N ASP A 26 -0.54 18.23 44.61
CA ASP A 26 0.06 17.00 44.10
C ASP A 26 -0.92 16.23 43.18
N HIS A 27 -0.53 15.92 41.94
CA HIS A 27 -1.27 14.98 41.09
C HIS A 27 -0.37 14.08 40.23
N THR A 28 -0.76 12.81 40.21
CA THR A 28 -0.07 11.67 39.62
C THR A 28 -0.25 11.63 38.10
N VAL A 29 0.86 11.58 37.35
CA VAL A 29 0.89 11.38 35.89
C VAL A 29 1.09 9.89 35.58
N PHE A 30 0.22 9.31 34.75
CA PHE A 30 0.47 8.01 34.12
C PHE A 30 1.26 8.20 32.81
N ASN A 31 2.46 7.64 32.75
CA ASN A 31 3.26 7.56 31.53
C ASN A 31 2.86 6.33 30.71
N LEU A 32 2.43 6.51 29.46
CA LEU A 32 2.42 5.44 28.47
C LEU A 32 3.51 5.74 27.44
N VAL A 33 4.59 4.96 27.48
CA VAL A 33 5.65 4.99 26.46
C VAL A 33 5.32 3.91 25.44
N LEU A 34 4.90 4.28 24.23
CA LEU A 34 4.91 3.37 23.10
C LEU A 34 6.35 3.29 22.58
N LYS A 35 7.11 2.31 23.07
CA LYS A 35 8.34 1.83 22.44
C LYS A 35 8.16 0.36 22.08
N SER A 36 8.48 0.05 20.84
CA SER A 36 8.82 -1.29 20.35
C SER A 36 9.71 -2.01 21.37
N LEU A 37 9.31 -3.21 21.77
CA LEU A 37 10.10 -4.09 22.65
C LEU A 37 11.36 -4.56 21.92
N PRO A 38 12.58 -4.34 22.46
CA PRO A 38 13.72 -5.18 22.15
C PRO A 38 13.74 -6.36 23.14
N ALA A 39 13.80 -7.57 22.59
CA ALA A 39 14.16 -8.75 23.34
C ALA A 39 15.61 -8.64 23.82
N GLN A 40 15.88 -8.96 25.10
CA GLN A 40 17.06 -9.73 25.51
C GLN A 40 17.05 -9.99 27.02
N GLY A 41 17.41 -11.23 27.40
CA GLY A 41 17.82 -11.51 28.77
C GLY A 41 17.80 -12.97 29.20
N MET A 42 18.45 -13.86 28.45
CA MET A 42 18.86 -15.18 28.96
C MET A 42 19.80 -15.04 30.17
N VAL A 43 19.64 -15.93 31.15
CA VAL A 43 20.71 -16.35 32.06
C VAL A 43 20.98 -17.83 31.81
N HIS A 44 22.23 -18.12 31.42
CA HIS A 44 22.89 -19.42 31.31
C HIS A 44 23.82 -19.61 32.54
N PRO A 45 24.57 -20.72 32.73
CA PRO A 45 24.40 -22.14 32.34
C PRO A 45 24.87 -23.10 33.48
N GLU A 46 25.05 -24.39 33.13
CA GLU A 46 25.93 -25.46 33.69
C GLU A 46 25.12 -26.74 34.04
N LYS A 47 25.42 -27.96 33.57
CA LYS A 47 26.64 -28.55 33.00
C LYS A 47 26.34 -29.84 32.21
N MET A 48 27.14 -30.04 31.15
CA MET A 48 27.65 -31.26 30.51
C MET A 48 27.41 -32.64 31.18
N ALA A 49 27.01 -33.63 30.38
CA ALA A 49 27.90 -34.68 29.82
C ALA A 49 27.18 -36.03 29.53
N SER A 50 27.19 -36.39 28.25
CA SER A 50 27.55 -37.68 27.63
C SER A 50 26.95 -39.05 28.06
N ILE A 51 26.27 -39.66 27.06
CA ILE A 51 26.57 -40.97 26.44
C ILE A 51 26.39 -42.27 27.28
N HIS A 52 25.38 -43.09 26.96
CA HIS A 52 25.52 -44.41 26.28
C HIS A 52 24.21 -45.23 26.20
N PHE A 53 24.06 -45.88 25.03
CA PHE A 53 23.35 -47.11 24.66
C PHE A 53 22.69 -47.98 25.76
N ALA A 54 21.46 -48.42 25.48
CA ALA A 54 21.00 -49.77 25.80
C ALA A 54 19.97 -50.25 24.77
N THR A 55 20.36 -51.25 23.98
CA THR A 55 19.52 -52.10 23.13
C THR A 55 18.90 -53.23 23.98
N LEU A 56 17.73 -53.73 23.57
CA LEU A 56 17.11 -55.08 23.75
C LEU A 56 15.63 -54.96 24.15
N ILE A 57 14.65 -55.74 23.70
CA ILE A 57 14.51 -56.78 22.66
C ILE A 57 12.99 -57.02 22.47
N VAL A 58 12.61 -57.30 21.22
CA VAL A 58 11.51 -58.14 20.68
C VAL A 58 10.30 -58.50 21.56
N GLY A 59 9.11 -58.19 21.02
CA GLY A 59 7.87 -58.94 21.22
C GLY A 59 7.05 -58.94 19.94
N ALA A 60 7.16 -60.00 19.14
CA ALA A 60 6.36 -60.21 17.95
C ALA A 60 4.93 -60.66 18.31
N ALA A 61 3.92 -60.03 17.71
CA ALA A 61 2.58 -60.58 17.59
C ALA A 61 2.02 -60.25 16.21
N LEU A 62 2.05 -61.26 15.33
CA LEU A 62 1.34 -61.29 14.05
C LEU A 62 -0.17 -61.34 14.35
N ILE A 63 -0.86 -60.23 14.10
CA ILE A 63 -2.30 -60.24 13.86
C ILE A 63 -2.47 -59.93 12.37
N ALA A 64 -2.80 -60.97 11.61
CA ALA A 64 -3.31 -60.83 10.25
C ALA A 64 -4.70 -60.20 10.34
N ILE A 65 -4.75 -58.87 10.36
CA ILE A 65 -5.97 -58.13 10.01
C ILE A 65 -6.07 -58.27 8.49
N ALA A 66 -7.17 -58.86 8.02
CA ALA A 66 -7.53 -58.79 6.61
C ALA A 66 -7.63 -57.31 6.24
N GLN A 67 -6.60 -56.78 5.59
CA GLN A 67 -6.67 -55.48 4.94
C GLN A 67 -7.73 -55.61 3.85
N THR A 68 -8.93 -55.14 4.14
CA THR A 68 -9.81 -54.64 3.10
C THR A 68 -9.01 -53.58 2.37
N ASN A 69 -8.52 -53.89 1.17
CA ASN A 69 -7.96 -52.86 0.29
C ASN A 69 -8.96 -51.70 0.27
N PRO A 70 -8.59 -50.49 0.72
CA PRO A 70 -9.45 -49.33 0.51
C PRO A 70 -9.75 -49.28 -0.98
N THR A 71 -11.02 -49.31 -1.34
CA THR A 71 -11.42 -49.15 -2.73
C THR A 71 -11.01 -47.75 -3.12
N SER A 72 -10.05 -47.63 -4.05
CA SER A 72 -9.56 -46.31 -4.50
C SER A 72 -10.75 -45.44 -4.91
N PRO A 73 -10.77 -44.15 -4.53
CA PRO A 73 -11.88 -43.27 -4.85
C PRO A 73 -12.00 -43.11 -6.36
N VAL A 74 -13.23 -43.06 -6.87
CA VAL A 74 -13.51 -42.84 -8.29
C VAL A 74 -14.23 -41.50 -8.45
N LEU A 75 -13.74 -40.66 -9.35
CA LEU A 75 -14.38 -39.42 -9.78
C LEU A 75 -14.94 -39.62 -11.18
N SER A 76 -16.26 -39.54 -11.34
CA SER A 76 -16.88 -39.50 -12.66
C SER A 76 -16.82 -38.10 -13.25
N THR A 77 -16.41 -37.99 -14.51
CA THR A 77 -16.41 -36.72 -15.26
C THR A 77 -17.27 -36.87 -16.51
N THR A 78 -17.46 -35.79 -17.26
CA THR A 78 -18.13 -35.82 -18.57
C THR A 78 -17.33 -36.61 -19.63
N LEU A 79 -16.03 -36.83 -19.44
CA LEU A 79 -15.15 -37.53 -20.38
C LEU A 79 -14.85 -38.99 -19.99
N GLY A 80 -15.16 -39.37 -18.74
CA GLY A 80 -14.94 -40.71 -18.20
C GLY A 80 -14.59 -40.70 -16.72
N ASP A 81 -14.37 -41.89 -16.15
CA ASP A 81 -14.04 -42.05 -14.74
C ASP A 81 -12.52 -41.90 -14.49
N VAL A 82 -12.15 -41.39 -13.32
CA VAL A 82 -10.77 -41.21 -12.86
C VAL A 82 -10.61 -41.89 -11.50
N VAL A 83 -9.62 -42.77 -11.35
CA VAL A 83 -9.25 -43.38 -10.07
C VAL A 83 -8.26 -42.47 -9.35
N GLY A 84 -8.58 -42.06 -8.13
CA GLY A 84 -7.73 -41.22 -7.30
C GLY A 84 -7.11 -41.96 -6.11
N ALA A 85 -6.50 -41.19 -5.21
CA ALA A 85 -5.97 -41.63 -3.94
C ALA A 85 -6.68 -40.93 -2.78
N GLU A 86 -6.70 -41.56 -1.60
CA GLU A 86 -7.16 -40.92 -0.36
C GLU A 86 -5.97 -40.58 0.54
N ARG A 87 -6.05 -39.43 1.20
CA ARG A 87 -5.12 -38.99 2.25
C ARG A 87 -5.90 -38.62 3.49
N SER A 88 -5.43 -39.05 4.66
CA SER A 88 -6.02 -38.64 5.94
C SER A 88 -5.21 -37.50 6.56
N LEU A 89 -5.84 -36.33 6.73
CA LEU A 89 -5.26 -35.14 7.36
C LEU A 89 -6.26 -34.56 8.37
N PHE A 90 -5.82 -34.25 9.59
CA PHE A 90 -6.66 -33.61 10.63
C PHE A 90 -8.01 -34.30 10.90
N ASP A 91 -8.01 -35.63 10.99
CA ASP A 91 -9.22 -36.46 11.13
C ASP A 91 -10.23 -36.33 9.97
N LYS A 92 -9.79 -35.79 8.83
CA LYS A 92 -10.54 -35.68 7.57
C LYS A 92 -9.87 -36.53 6.49
N THR A 93 -10.66 -37.01 5.55
CA THR A 93 -10.15 -37.68 4.34
C THR A 93 -10.22 -36.71 3.16
N VAL A 94 -9.13 -36.59 2.39
CA VAL A 94 -9.06 -35.83 1.14
C VAL A 94 -8.83 -36.82 0.01
N GLN A 95 -9.66 -36.74 -1.02
CA GLN A 95 -9.46 -37.43 -2.29
C GLN A 95 -8.60 -36.56 -3.20
N VAL A 96 -7.62 -37.18 -3.84
CA VAL A 96 -6.65 -36.55 -4.72
C VAL A 96 -6.70 -37.22 -6.08
N PHE A 97 -6.84 -36.42 -7.14
CA PHE A 97 -6.86 -36.88 -8.53
C PHE A 97 -5.85 -36.05 -9.33
N TYR A 98 -4.78 -36.67 -9.78
CA TYR A 98 -3.77 -36.07 -10.64
C TYR A 98 -4.06 -36.37 -12.11
N GLY A 99 -3.57 -35.51 -13.02
CA GLY A 99 -3.40 -35.89 -14.42
C GLY A 99 -4.69 -36.07 -15.21
N ILE A 100 -5.72 -35.25 -14.94
CA ILE A 100 -6.98 -35.30 -15.70
C ILE A 100 -6.83 -34.47 -16.98
N PRO A 101 -6.96 -35.05 -18.19
CA PRO A 101 -6.78 -34.32 -19.44
C PRO A 101 -8.01 -33.44 -19.71
N PHE A 102 -7.79 -32.13 -19.87
CA PHE A 102 -8.83 -31.19 -20.29
C PHE A 102 -8.74 -30.84 -21.78
N ALA A 103 -7.59 -31.08 -22.40
CA ALA A 103 -7.32 -30.83 -23.81
C ALA A 103 -6.62 -32.03 -24.48
N LYS A 104 -6.67 -32.09 -25.81
CA LYS A 104 -5.83 -33.01 -26.59
C LYS A 104 -4.36 -32.65 -26.41
N PRO A 105 -3.45 -33.63 -26.45
CA PRO A 105 -2.01 -33.36 -26.45
C PRO A 105 -1.64 -32.43 -27.61
N PRO A 106 -1.05 -31.24 -27.36
CA PRO A 106 -0.70 -30.26 -28.37
C PRO A 106 0.59 -30.64 -29.13
N VAL A 107 0.66 -31.88 -29.62
CA VAL A 107 1.81 -32.45 -30.33
C VAL A 107 1.64 -32.40 -31.85
N GLY A 108 2.75 -32.47 -32.58
CA GLY A 108 2.73 -32.51 -34.05
C GLY A 108 2.01 -31.29 -34.64
N ASN A 109 0.97 -31.52 -35.44
CA ASN A 109 0.19 -30.46 -36.07
C ASN A 109 -0.74 -29.70 -35.10
N LEU A 110 -0.76 -30.03 -33.81
CA LEU A 110 -1.44 -29.23 -32.78
C LEU A 110 -0.47 -28.30 -32.03
N ARG A 111 0.84 -28.46 -32.24
CA ARG A 111 1.86 -27.57 -31.65
C ARG A 111 1.60 -26.13 -32.07
N PHE A 112 1.81 -25.20 -31.13
CA PHE A 112 1.58 -23.74 -31.24
C PHE A 112 0.11 -23.28 -31.44
N ARG A 113 -0.79 -24.17 -31.88
CA ARG A 113 -2.19 -23.82 -32.17
C ARG A 113 -3.03 -23.75 -30.90
N ALA A 114 -4.20 -23.13 -31.01
CA ALA A 114 -5.21 -23.16 -29.95
C ALA A 114 -5.51 -24.62 -29.51
N PRO A 115 -5.72 -24.87 -28.21
CA PRO A 115 -6.01 -26.21 -27.72
C PRO A 115 -7.34 -26.73 -28.27
N GLN A 116 -7.47 -28.06 -28.31
CA GLN A 116 -8.71 -28.75 -28.65
C GLN A 116 -9.18 -29.56 -27.45
N ALA A 117 -10.49 -29.65 -27.23
CA ALA A 117 -11.04 -30.40 -26.08
C ALA A 117 -10.60 -31.87 -26.12
N ALA A 118 -10.27 -32.42 -24.94
CA ALA A 118 -9.91 -33.82 -24.80
C ALA A 118 -11.04 -34.75 -25.29
N ASP A 119 -10.65 -35.87 -25.92
CA ASP A 119 -11.60 -36.92 -26.30
C ASP A 119 -12.02 -37.74 -25.05
N PRO A 120 -13.27 -38.21 -24.96
CA PRO A 120 -13.66 -39.16 -23.91
C PRO A 120 -12.80 -40.43 -23.96
N TRP A 121 -12.29 -40.88 -22.81
CA TRP A 121 -11.43 -42.07 -22.71
C TRP A 121 -12.19 -43.39 -22.52
N GLY A 122 -13.52 -43.36 -22.62
CA GLY A 122 -14.38 -44.54 -22.64
C GLY A 122 -14.73 -45.08 -21.24
N SER A 123 -15.06 -46.37 -21.16
CA SER A 123 -15.59 -47.00 -19.95
C SER A 123 -14.52 -47.45 -18.95
N ALA A 124 -13.24 -47.46 -19.35
CA ALA A 124 -12.14 -47.81 -18.46
C ALA A 124 -11.67 -46.56 -17.72
N PRO A 125 -11.68 -46.55 -16.37
CA PRO A 125 -11.16 -45.41 -15.62
C PRO A 125 -9.68 -45.16 -15.90
N ILE A 126 -9.25 -43.90 -15.97
CA ILE A 126 -7.83 -43.54 -16.02
C ILE A 126 -7.22 -43.49 -14.61
N ASP A 127 -5.93 -43.72 -14.52
CA ASP A 127 -5.18 -43.65 -13.26
C ASP A 127 -4.80 -42.19 -12.94
N GLY A 128 -5.49 -41.60 -11.98
CA GLY A 128 -5.21 -40.27 -11.43
C GLY A 128 -4.44 -40.32 -10.11
N THR A 129 -3.70 -41.40 -9.82
CA THR A 129 -2.82 -41.48 -8.64
C THR A 129 -1.40 -40.99 -8.89
N VAL A 130 -1.06 -40.69 -10.15
CA VAL A 130 0.29 -40.31 -10.59
C VAL A 130 0.29 -38.88 -11.12
N LYS A 131 1.27 -38.08 -10.68
CA LYS A 131 1.44 -36.70 -11.17
C LYS A 131 1.72 -36.70 -12.69
N PRO A 132 1.03 -35.86 -13.49
CA PRO A 132 1.25 -35.77 -14.93
C PRO A 132 2.61 -35.13 -15.27
N ASN A 133 2.96 -35.22 -16.55
CA ASN A 133 4.11 -34.51 -17.09
C ASN A 133 3.94 -32.99 -16.96
N ALA A 134 5.03 -32.30 -16.62
CA ALA A 134 5.10 -30.85 -16.75
C ALA A 134 5.23 -30.45 -18.23
N CYS A 135 4.77 -29.24 -18.59
CA CYS A 135 5.02 -28.71 -19.92
C CYS A 135 6.51 -28.48 -20.15
N TRP A 136 6.97 -28.66 -21.39
CA TRP A 136 8.34 -28.34 -21.79
C TRP A 136 8.71 -26.88 -21.44
N GLN A 137 9.84 -26.77 -20.76
CA GLN A 137 10.44 -25.53 -20.26
C GLN A 137 11.92 -25.80 -19.95
N SER A 138 12.74 -24.75 -19.98
CA SER A 138 14.14 -24.84 -19.53
C SER A 138 14.20 -25.06 -18.02
N ILE A 139 15.30 -25.68 -17.54
CA ILE A 139 15.57 -25.85 -16.11
C ILE A 139 16.46 -24.70 -15.63
N ASP A 140 16.07 -24.07 -14.53
CA ASP A 140 16.86 -23.01 -13.91
C ASP A 140 17.90 -23.59 -12.95
N TYR A 141 19.17 -23.47 -13.32
CA TYR A 141 20.32 -23.86 -12.50
C TYR A 141 21.09 -22.66 -11.94
N SER A 142 20.49 -21.46 -12.00
CA SER A 142 21.10 -20.23 -11.49
C SER A 142 21.52 -20.37 -10.02
N PHE A 143 22.56 -19.63 -9.66
CA PHE A 143 23.05 -19.53 -8.28
C PHE A 143 23.48 -20.88 -7.68
N ASP A 144 24.29 -21.62 -8.44
CA ASP A 144 24.79 -22.95 -8.05
C ASP A 144 23.66 -23.94 -7.66
N SER A 145 22.53 -23.88 -8.38
CA SER A 145 21.35 -24.71 -8.11
C SER A 145 20.80 -24.55 -6.69
N HIS A 146 20.76 -23.31 -6.19
CA HIS A 146 20.20 -22.97 -4.89
C HIS A 146 18.78 -23.55 -4.73
N GLU A 147 18.44 -24.05 -3.54
CA GLU A 147 17.15 -24.68 -3.24
C GLU A 147 15.96 -23.77 -3.56
N GLY A 148 16.04 -22.49 -3.19
CA GLY A 148 15.02 -21.50 -3.51
C GLY A 148 14.77 -21.24 -5.00
N VAL A 149 15.69 -21.64 -5.89
CA VAL A 149 15.48 -21.65 -7.35
C VAL A 149 14.95 -23.00 -7.80
N THR A 150 15.65 -24.07 -7.40
CA THR A 150 15.36 -25.42 -7.89
C THR A 150 14.02 -25.98 -7.42
N ALA A 151 13.48 -25.48 -6.31
CA ALA A 151 12.13 -25.79 -5.85
C ALA A 151 11.02 -25.40 -6.85
N TRP A 152 11.30 -24.46 -7.77
CA TRP A 152 10.36 -24.01 -8.80
C TRP A 152 10.55 -24.72 -10.15
N ASN A 153 11.58 -25.57 -10.29
CA ASN A 153 11.77 -26.38 -11.49
C ASN A 153 10.74 -27.51 -11.55
N PRO A 154 10.40 -28.00 -12.76
CA PRO A 154 9.48 -29.14 -12.90
C PRO A 154 10.02 -30.37 -12.15
N ASN A 155 9.21 -30.91 -11.24
CA ASN A 155 9.50 -32.11 -10.44
C ASN A 155 8.96 -33.41 -11.07
N THR A 156 8.42 -33.34 -12.29
CA THR A 156 8.00 -34.48 -13.11
C THR A 156 8.65 -34.41 -14.50
N ALA A 157 8.50 -35.47 -15.30
CA ALA A 157 9.01 -35.47 -16.67
C ALA A 157 8.39 -34.33 -17.49
N ARG A 158 9.19 -33.74 -18.39
CA ARG A 158 8.73 -32.69 -19.31
C ARG A 158 8.19 -33.32 -20.59
N SER A 159 7.03 -32.88 -21.04
CA SER A 159 6.39 -33.34 -22.28
C SER A 159 5.57 -32.23 -22.91
N GLU A 160 5.30 -32.33 -24.21
CA GLU A 160 4.30 -31.49 -24.87
C GLU A 160 2.87 -31.97 -24.56
N ASP A 161 2.73 -33.27 -24.31
CA ASP A 161 1.54 -33.83 -23.71
C ASP A 161 1.53 -33.50 -22.20
N CYS A 162 1.05 -32.30 -21.90
CA CYS A 162 1.09 -31.70 -20.55
C CYS A 162 -0.20 -30.96 -20.13
N LEU A 163 -1.25 -30.95 -20.96
CA LEU A 163 -2.49 -30.19 -20.68
C LEU A 163 -3.43 -30.96 -19.73
N TYR A 164 -3.00 -31.01 -18.48
CA TYR A 164 -3.67 -31.72 -17.39
C TYR A 164 -4.03 -30.78 -16.24
N LEU A 165 -5.05 -31.18 -15.46
CA LEU A 165 -5.39 -30.57 -14.19
C LEU A 165 -5.38 -31.59 -13.05
N ASN A 166 -5.25 -31.10 -11.83
CA ASN A 166 -5.21 -31.91 -10.60
C ASN A 166 -6.25 -31.39 -9.61
N ILE A 167 -6.86 -32.28 -8.82
CA ILE A 167 -8.01 -31.98 -7.97
C ILE A 167 -7.80 -32.53 -6.56
N TRP A 168 -8.06 -31.70 -5.55
CA TRP A 168 -8.14 -32.08 -4.14
C TRP A 168 -9.51 -31.72 -3.59
N ARG A 169 -10.19 -32.69 -2.97
CA ARG A 169 -11.50 -32.48 -2.33
C ARG A 169 -11.69 -33.33 -1.09
N GLN A 170 -12.40 -32.83 -0.08
CA GLN A 170 -12.72 -33.59 1.13
C GLN A 170 -13.75 -34.72 0.85
N SER A 171 -13.63 -35.86 1.56
CA SER A 171 -14.53 -37.03 1.53
C SER A 171 -14.85 -37.56 2.96
N PRO A 172 -16.06 -38.10 3.22
CA PRO A 172 -17.25 -37.98 2.36
C PRO A 172 -17.62 -36.51 2.21
N ASP A 173 -18.45 -36.19 1.22
CA ASP A 173 -18.86 -34.80 1.04
C ASP A 173 -19.60 -34.32 2.31
N VAL A 174 -18.99 -33.39 3.06
CA VAL A 174 -19.47 -32.98 4.38
C VAL A 174 -20.50 -31.87 4.19
N GLY A 175 -21.70 -32.24 3.77
CA GLY A 175 -22.79 -31.29 3.54
C GLY A 175 -23.61 -31.64 2.30
N HIS A 176 -24.83 -31.12 2.21
CA HIS A 176 -25.69 -31.29 1.03
C HIS A 176 -25.57 -30.11 0.04
N HIS A 177 -24.55 -29.25 0.19
CA HIS A 177 -24.39 -28.02 -0.57
C HIS A 177 -23.15 -28.07 -1.47
N PRO A 178 -23.22 -27.57 -2.71
CA PRO A 178 -22.06 -27.47 -3.60
C PRO A 178 -20.93 -26.64 -2.99
N LYS A 179 -19.70 -27.12 -3.11
CA LYS A 179 -18.48 -26.45 -2.60
C LYS A 179 -17.96 -25.37 -3.54
N THR A 180 -17.26 -24.39 -2.98
CA THR A 180 -16.45 -23.43 -3.73
C THR A 180 -15.28 -24.14 -4.40
N ILE A 181 -15.05 -23.84 -5.68
CA ILE A 181 -13.92 -24.34 -6.46
C ILE A 181 -12.86 -23.22 -6.55
N MET A 182 -11.63 -23.52 -6.14
CA MET A 182 -10.48 -22.62 -6.25
C MET A 182 -9.50 -23.17 -7.28
N VAL A 183 -9.23 -22.39 -8.34
CA VAL A 183 -8.40 -22.82 -9.47
C VAL A 183 -7.09 -22.04 -9.50
N TRP A 184 -5.98 -22.73 -9.26
CA TRP A 184 -4.64 -22.18 -9.25
C TRP A 184 -4.05 -22.10 -10.66
N ILE A 185 -3.62 -20.90 -11.04
CA ILE A 185 -2.85 -20.63 -12.26
C ILE A 185 -1.42 -20.25 -11.84
N HIS A 186 -0.44 -21.10 -12.18
CA HIS A 186 0.94 -20.91 -11.74
C HIS A 186 1.65 -19.75 -12.48
N GLY A 187 2.63 -19.16 -11.78
CA GLY A 187 3.58 -18.19 -12.34
C GLY A 187 4.73 -18.83 -13.12
N GLY A 188 5.78 -18.05 -13.37
CA GLY A 188 7.00 -18.50 -14.07
C GLY A 188 7.35 -17.72 -15.33
N LEU A 189 7.09 -16.40 -15.36
CA LEU A 189 7.48 -15.50 -16.46
C LEU A 189 7.00 -15.95 -17.86
N PHE A 190 5.91 -16.74 -17.91
CA PHE A 190 5.36 -17.41 -19.09
C PHE A 190 6.28 -18.44 -19.77
N TRP A 191 7.49 -18.70 -19.27
CA TRP A 191 8.42 -19.70 -19.84
C TRP A 191 8.66 -20.91 -18.94
N SER A 192 8.35 -20.80 -17.64
CA SER A 192 8.47 -21.86 -16.63
C SER A 192 7.21 -21.99 -15.76
N GLY A 193 7.22 -22.98 -14.87
CA GLY A 193 6.17 -23.29 -13.91
C GLY A 193 5.43 -24.60 -14.23
N SER A 194 4.73 -25.13 -13.23
CA SER A 194 3.99 -26.39 -13.38
C SER A 194 2.83 -26.47 -12.38
N GLY A 195 1.70 -27.04 -12.80
CA GLY A 195 0.56 -27.30 -11.92
C GLY A 195 0.79 -28.41 -10.88
N VAL A 196 1.92 -29.14 -10.93
CA VAL A 196 2.20 -30.31 -10.06
C VAL A 196 3.36 -30.12 -9.07
N LEU A 197 3.89 -28.89 -8.96
CA LEU A 197 4.92 -28.57 -7.97
C LEU A 197 4.42 -28.87 -6.55
N ASP A 198 5.33 -29.32 -5.69
CA ASP A 198 5.00 -29.66 -4.30
C ASP A 198 4.52 -28.44 -3.50
N ALA A 199 4.99 -27.24 -3.86
CA ALA A 199 4.53 -25.97 -3.31
C ALA A 199 3.03 -25.68 -3.56
N TYR A 200 2.37 -26.41 -4.47
CA TYR A 200 0.96 -26.23 -4.83
C TYR A 200 0.09 -27.41 -4.37
N GLU A 201 0.55 -28.17 -3.38
CA GLU A 201 -0.18 -29.29 -2.80
C GLU A 201 -1.48 -28.82 -2.11
N GLY A 202 -2.63 -29.14 -2.71
CA GLY A 202 -3.94 -28.64 -2.27
C GLY A 202 -4.57 -29.35 -1.06
N SER A 203 -3.95 -30.43 -0.53
CA SER A 203 -4.56 -31.26 0.52
C SER A 203 -4.87 -30.49 1.80
N ASP A 204 -3.96 -29.64 2.28
CA ASP A 204 -4.18 -28.91 3.55
C ASP A 204 -5.32 -27.89 3.40
N MET A 205 -5.31 -27.14 2.29
CA MET A 205 -6.36 -26.17 1.95
C MET A 205 -7.74 -26.84 1.86
N ALA A 206 -7.84 -27.94 1.10
CA ALA A 206 -9.08 -28.70 0.96
C ALA A 206 -9.55 -29.28 2.31
N ALA A 207 -8.63 -29.83 3.12
CA ALA A 207 -8.97 -30.38 4.42
C ALA A 207 -9.44 -29.31 5.41
N ARG A 208 -8.77 -28.16 5.50
CA ARG A 208 -9.09 -27.16 6.54
C ARG A 208 -10.34 -26.35 6.22
N LYS A 209 -10.53 -25.96 4.96
CA LYS A 209 -11.55 -24.98 4.56
C LYS A 209 -12.72 -25.55 3.77
N ASP A 210 -12.71 -26.86 3.51
CA ASP A 210 -13.80 -27.56 2.82
C ASP A 210 -14.10 -26.99 1.42
N VAL A 211 -13.03 -26.61 0.71
CA VAL A 211 -13.05 -26.15 -0.69
C VAL A 211 -12.51 -27.24 -1.62
N ILE A 212 -12.86 -27.15 -2.91
CA ILE A 212 -12.24 -27.96 -3.96
C ILE A 212 -11.07 -27.16 -4.52
N VAL A 213 -9.83 -27.66 -4.38
CA VAL A 213 -8.65 -27.03 -4.95
C VAL A 213 -8.32 -27.70 -6.28
N ILE A 214 -8.10 -26.92 -7.32
CA ILE A 214 -7.71 -27.38 -8.65
C ILE A 214 -6.45 -26.65 -9.08
N THR A 215 -5.43 -27.35 -9.58
CA THR A 215 -4.29 -26.73 -10.25
C THR A 215 -4.32 -27.10 -11.73
N ILE A 216 -3.97 -26.16 -12.61
CA ILE A 216 -3.94 -26.37 -14.06
C ILE A 216 -2.53 -26.18 -14.63
N ALA A 217 -2.19 -26.92 -15.67
CA ALA A 217 -1.03 -26.66 -16.51
C ALA A 217 -1.44 -25.91 -17.79
N TYR A 218 -0.54 -25.08 -18.31
CA TYR A 218 -0.70 -24.41 -19.61
C TYR A 218 0.65 -24.36 -20.34
N ARG A 219 0.64 -24.29 -21.68
CA ARG A 219 1.89 -24.25 -22.46
C ARG A 219 2.68 -22.97 -22.22
N LEU A 220 4.00 -23.09 -22.28
CA LEU A 220 4.96 -22.06 -21.91
C LEU A 220 5.89 -21.69 -23.08
N GLY A 221 6.55 -20.54 -22.96
CA GLY A 221 7.57 -20.02 -23.88
C GLY A 221 7.14 -20.09 -25.35
N PRO A 222 8.01 -20.54 -26.26
CA PRO A 222 7.65 -20.66 -27.68
C PRO A 222 6.49 -21.63 -27.93
N LEU A 223 6.29 -22.67 -27.10
CA LEU A 223 5.23 -23.65 -27.33
C LEU A 223 3.83 -23.10 -27.00
N GLY A 224 3.74 -22.15 -26.06
CA GLY A 224 2.48 -21.52 -25.65
C GLY A 224 2.22 -20.12 -26.19
N PHE A 225 3.26 -19.37 -26.57
CA PHE A 225 3.12 -17.94 -26.85
C PHE A 225 3.71 -17.50 -28.19
N MET A 226 4.08 -18.44 -29.07
CA MET A 226 4.55 -18.11 -30.42
C MET A 226 3.47 -17.40 -31.24
N TYR A 227 3.88 -16.32 -31.91
CA TYR A 227 3.05 -15.57 -32.85
C TYR A 227 3.68 -15.61 -34.25
N LEU A 228 2.90 -16.00 -35.26
CA LEU A 228 3.31 -15.95 -36.66
C LEU A 228 2.49 -14.89 -37.41
N GLU A 229 3.18 -13.90 -37.97
CA GLU A 229 2.52 -12.81 -38.70
C GLU A 229 1.72 -13.36 -39.89
N ASN A 230 0.47 -12.89 -40.03
CA ASN A 230 -0.46 -13.32 -41.08
C ASN A 230 -0.78 -14.83 -41.09
N ASN A 231 -0.59 -15.53 -39.97
CA ASN A 231 -0.96 -16.93 -39.82
C ASN A 231 -2.13 -17.07 -38.82
N ALA A 232 -3.31 -17.46 -39.32
CA ALA A 232 -4.51 -17.60 -38.50
C ALA A 232 -4.49 -18.85 -37.59
N GLU A 233 -3.63 -19.83 -37.87
CA GLU A 233 -3.51 -21.04 -37.04
C GLU A 233 -2.64 -20.80 -35.79
N VAL A 234 -1.66 -19.89 -35.88
CA VAL A 234 -0.74 -19.54 -34.79
C VAL A 234 -0.80 -18.03 -34.49
N PRO A 235 -1.95 -17.53 -33.99
CA PRO A 235 -2.17 -16.11 -33.73
C PRO A 235 -1.56 -15.61 -32.42
N GLY A 236 -0.75 -16.43 -31.71
CA GLY A 236 -0.28 -16.12 -30.35
C GLY A 236 -1.21 -16.64 -29.26
N ASN A 237 -0.78 -16.49 -28.00
CA ASN A 237 -1.59 -16.72 -26.80
C ASN A 237 -2.17 -18.15 -26.60
N ALA A 238 -1.62 -19.17 -27.25
CA ALA A 238 -2.08 -20.55 -27.09
C ALA A 238 -2.10 -21.03 -25.62
N GLY A 239 -1.13 -20.61 -24.81
CA GLY A 239 -1.08 -20.87 -23.36
C GLY A 239 -2.24 -20.22 -22.57
N LEU A 240 -2.70 -19.02 -22.96
CA LEU A 240 -3.88 -18.40 -22.35
C LEU A 240 -5.17 -19.12 -22.78
N LEU A 241 -5.22 -19.61 -24.02
CA LEU A 241 -6.33 -20.44 -24.49
C LEU A 241 -6.37 -21.82 -23.82
N ASP A 242 -5.22 -22.38 -23.41
CA ASP A 242 -5.16 -23.58 -22.56
C ASP A 242 -5.86 -23.32 -21.22
N GLN A 243 -5.60 -22.17 -20.61
CA GLN A 243 -6.26 -21.77 -19.36
C GLN A 243 -7.77 -21.59 -19.56
N VAL A 244 -8.22 -20.97 -20.67
CA VAL A 244 -9.66 -20.89 -21.01
C VAL A 244 -10.28 -22.27 -21.12
N MET A 245 -9.62 -23.20 -21.81
CA MET A 245 -10.13 -24.56 -21.98
C MET A 245 -10.23 -25.31 -20.65
N ALA A 246 -9.24 -25.16 -19.77
CA ALA A 246 -9.27 -25.74 -18.44
C ALA A 246 -10.42 -25.16 -17.60
N LEU A 247 -10.62 -23.84 -17.61
CA LEU A 247 -11.72 -23.18 -16.88
C LEU A 247 -13.09 -23.61 -17.41
N GLN A 248 -13.24 -23.76 -18.73
CA GLN A 248 -14.47 -24.29 -19.33
C GLN A 248 -14.72 -25.74 -18.89
N TRP A 249 -13.70 -26.60 -18.94
CA TRP A 249 -13.81 -27.98 -18.48
C TRP A 249 -14.20 -28.07 -17.01
N ILE A 250 -13.60 -27.25 -16.14
CA ILE A 250 -13.89 -27.19 -14.71
C ILE A 250 -15.36 -26.78 -14.50
N LYS A 251 -15.82 -25.75 -15.21
CA LYS A 251 -17.22 -25.31 -15.13
C LYS A 251 -18.20 -26.40 -15.56
N ASP A 252 -17.92 -27.09 -16.66
CA ASP A 252 -18.77 -28.17 -17.17
C ASP A 252 -18.81 -29.41 -16.27
N ASN A 253 -17.75 -29.63 -15.48
CA ASN A 253 -17.65 -30.75 -14.54
C ASN A 253 -17.94 -30.39 -13.09
N ALA A 254 -18.16 -29.12 -12.75
CA ALA A 254 -18.24 -28.62 -11.37
C ALA A 254 -19.18 -29.46 -10.48
N ALA A 255 -20.38 -29.79 -10.97
CA ALA A 255 -21.35 -30.59 -10.23
C ALA A 255 -20.83 -32.02 -9.92
N ASN A 256 -20.11 -32.64 -10.86
CA ASN A 256 -19.50 -33.96 -10.65
C ASN A 256 -18.33 -33.91 -9.66
N LEU A 257 -17.66 -32.76 -9.56
CA LEU A 257 -16.59 -32.53 -8.58
C LEU A 257 -17.15 -32.37 -7.15
N GLY A 258 -18.45 -32.11 -7.01
CA GLY A 258 -19.09 -31.71 -5.74
C GLY A 258 -19.12 -30.19 -5.54
N GLY A 259 -18.82 -29.41 -6.58
CA GLY A 259 -18.78 -27.95 -6.56
C GLY A 259 -19.90 -27.28 -7.36
N SER A 260 -19.93 -25.95 -7.33
CA SER A 260 -20.88 -25.15 -8.12
C SER A 260 -20.21 -24.54 -9.36
N PRO A 261 -20.83 -24.61 -10.55
CA PRO A 261 -20.33 -23.92 -11.75
C PRO A 261 -20.40 -22.38 -11.64
N ASP A 262 -21.16 -21.87 -10.67
CA ASP A 262 -21.31 -20.43 -10.40
C ASP A 262 -20.43 -19.96 -9.23
N ASP A 263 -19.66 -20.86 -8.60
CA ASP A 263 -18.81 -20.58 -7.44
C ASP A 263 -17.36 -21.04 -7.68
N ILE A 264 -16.77 -20.52 -8.76
CA ILE A 264 -15.38 -20.77 -9.16
C ILE A 264 -14.57 -19.50 -8.87
N THR A 265 -13.46 -19.62 -8.16
CA THR A 265 -12.51 -18.53 -7.92
C THR A 265 -11.16 -18.90 -8.56
N ILE A 266 -10.64 -18.02 -9.40
CA ILE A 266 -9.29 -18.18 -9.97
C ILE A 266 -8.27 -17.45 -9.10
N PHE A 267 -7.14 -18.10 -8.79
CA PHE A 267 -6.07 -17.51 -7.99
C PHE A 267 -4.69 -17.89 -8.54
N GLY A 268 -3.72 -17.00 -8.41
CA GLY A 268 -2.43 -17.18 -9.08
C GLY A 268 -1.42 -16.14 -8.66
N GLN A 269 -0.15 -16.45 -8.90
CA GLN A 269 0.98 -15.62 -8.51
C GLN A 269 1.85 -15.24 -9.72
N SER A 270 2.45 -14.04 -9.71
CA SER A 270 3.31 -13.54 -10.79
C SER A 270 2.58 -13.56 -12.15
N THR A 271 3.14 -14.20 -13.18
CA THR A 271 2.47 -14.37 -14.47
C THR A 271 1.16 -15.15 -14.41
N GLY A 272 0.93 -15.94 -13.36
CA GLY A 272 -0.39 -16.51 -13.04
C GLY A 272 -1.40 -15.43 -12.65
N ALA A 273 -0.99 -14.46 -11.82
CA ALA A 273 -1.79 -13.27 -11.51
C ALA A 273 -2.00 -12.37 -12.74
N ILE A 274 -0.97 -12.21 -13.59
CA ILE A 274 -1.10 -11.50 -14.87
C ILE A 274 -2.13 -12.21 -15.77
N SER A 275 -2.08 -13.54 -15.86
CA SER A 275 -3.04 -14.35 -16.62
C SER A 275 -4.46 -14.15 -16.11
N ILE A 276 -4.66 -14.14 -14.79
CA ILE A 276 -5.95 -13.82 -14.17
C ILE A 276 -6.41 -12.41 -14.54
N GLY A 277 -5.50 -11.44 -14.51
CA GLY A 277 -5.74 -10.09 -15.02
C GLY A 277 -6.21 -10.09 -16.48
N PHE A 278 -5.62 -10.91 -17.35
CA PHE A 278 -6.10 -11.05 -18.72
C PHE A 278 -7.47 -11.74 -18.80
N HIS A 279 -7.75 -12.75 -17.98
CA HIS A 279 -9.07 -13.38 -17.91
C HIS A 279 -10.16 -12.42 -17.43
N LEU A 280 -9.84 -11.49 -16.52
CA LEU A 280 -10.76 -10.41 -16.11
C LEU A 280 -11.10 -9.46 -17.28
N LEU A 281 -10.14 -9.26 -18.20
CA LEU A 281 -10.26 -8.33 -19.32
C LEU A 281 -10.74 -9.00 -20.63
N SER A 282 -10.64 -10.34 -20.72
CA SER A 282 -10.95 -11.09 -21.93
C SER A 282 -12.44 -11.42 -22.05
N PRO A 283 -13.06 -11.21 -23.23
CA PRO A 283 -14.43 -11.65 -23.46
C PRO A 283 -14.57 -13.18 -23.46
N LEU A 284 -13.50 -13.94 -23.73
CA LEU A 284 -13.54 -15.40 -23.80
C LEU A 284 -13.67 -16.06 -22.43
N SER A 285 -13.30 -15.36 -21.36
CA SER A 285 -13.37 -15.87 -19.99
C SER A 285 -14.60 -15.39 -19.24
N LYS A 286 -15.46 -14.64 -19.93
CA LYS A 286 -16.68 -14.05 -19.37
C LYS A 286 -17.59 -15.14 -18.80
N GLY A 287 -17.84 -15.06 -17.50
CA GLY A 287 -18.71 -15.99 -16.78
C GLY A 287 -18.09 -17.36 -16.49
N LEU A 288 -16.78 -17.56 -16.70
CA LEU A 288 -16.12 -18.82 -16.30
C LEU A 288 -15.75 -18.87 -14.81
N PHE A 289 -15.74 -17.72 -14.13
CA PHE A 289 -15.41 -17.61 -12.72
C PHE A 289 -16.21 -16.47 -12.07
N LYS A 290 -16.32 -16.56 -10.74
CA LYS A 290 -16.99 -15.63 -9.84
C LYS A 290 -16.00 -14.63 -9.26
N ASN A 291 -14.96 -15.06 -8.55
CA ASN A 291 -14.00 -14.16 -7.90
C ASN A 291 -12.58 -14.39 -8.43
N ALA A 292 -11.67 -13.44 -8.19
CA ALA A 292 -10.27 -13.55 -8.59
C ALA A 292 -9.30 -13.15 -7.46
N ILE A 293 -8.14 -13.81 -7.38
CA ILE A 293 -7.05 -13.47 -6.45
C ILE A 293 -5.74 -13.35 -7.23
N MET A 294 -5.13 -12.16 -7.20
CA MET A 294 -3.96 -11.80 -7.99
C MET A 294 -2.77 -11.50 -7.07
N GLN A 295 -1.83 -12.42 -6.98
CA GLN A 295 -0.68 -12.30 -6.09
C GLN A 295 0.55 -11.80 -6.85
N SER A 296 1.05 -10.61 -6.51
CA SER A 296 2.30 -10.07 -7.05
C SER A 296 2.37 -9.98 -8.59
N GLY A 297 1.26 -9.62 -9.25
CA GLY A 297 1.24 -9.46 -10.71
C GLY A 297 0.00 -8.73 -11.23
N SER A 298 0.17 -8.04 -12.35
CA SER A 298 -0.87 -7.20 -12.98
C SER A 298 -0.78 -7.24 -14.51
N PRO A 299 -1.93 -7.22 -15.23
CA PRO A 299 -1.94 -7.18 -16.69
C PRO A 299 -1.46 -5.83 -17.24
N THR A 300 -1.27 -4.80 -16.41
CA THR A 300 -0.73 -3.49 -16.83
C THR A 300 0.78 -3.36 -16.64
N ALA A 301 1.48 -4.41 -16.16
CA ALA A 301 2.93 -4.38 -16.12
C ALA A 301 3.48 -4.19 -17.55
N TYR A 302 4.47 -3.32 -17.73
CA TYR A 302 4.96 -2.93 -19.06
C TYR A 302 5.51 -4.11 -19.88
N TRP A 303 5.88 -5.19 -19.20
CA TRP A 303 6.43 -6.43 -19.77
C TRP A 303 5.37 -7.54 -19.93
N ALA A 304 4.14 -7.35 -19.44
CA ALA A 304 3.08 -8.36 -19.49
C ALA A 304 2.59 -8.67 -20.90
N VAL A 305 2.62 -7.66 -21.79
CA VAL A 305 2.15 -7.76 -23.18
C VAL A 305 3.27 -7.33 -24.13
N MET A 306 3.68 -8.24 -25.00
CA MET A 306 4.70 -7.99 -26.01
C MET A 306 4.10 -7.26 -27.22
N LYS A 307 4.84 -6.28 -27.74
CA LYS A 307 4.50 -5.62 -29.01
C LYS A 307 4.61 -6.63 -30.15
N THR A 308 3.60 -6.67 -31.03
CA THR A 308 3.53 -7.59 -32.18
C THR A 308 4.81 -7.58 -33.02
N LYS A 309 5.36 -6.40 -33.31
CA LYS A 309 6.65 -6.30 -34.03
C LYS A 309 7.80 -7.01 -33.32
N LYS A 310 7.93 -6.85 -31.99
CA LYS A 310 8.96 -7.53 -31.19
C LYS A 310 8.76 -9.05 -31.25
N ALA A 311 7.51 -9.52 -31.19
CA ALA A 311 7.19 -10.94 -31.31
C ALA A 311 7.63 -11.53 -32.66
N VAL A 312 7.31 -10.86 -33.78
CA VAL A 312 7.74 -11.28 -35.13
C VAL A 312 9.27 -11.31 -35.24
N ASP A 313 9.94 -10.24 -34.82
CA ASP A 313 11.40 -10.13 -34.89
C ASP A 313 12.08 -11.23 -34.05
N ARG A 314 11.47 -11.63 -32.93
CA ARG A 314 11.97 -12.71 -32.06
C ARG A 314 11.74 -14.10 -32.60
N VAL A 315 10.57 -14.38 -33.17
CA VAL A 315 10.32 -15.66 -33.81
C VAL A 315 11.24 -15.84 -35.02
N ALA A 316 11.49 -14.79 -35.79
CA ALA A 316 12.48 -14.79 -36.86
C ALA A 316 13.90 -15.14 -36.37
N LYS A 317 14.36 -14.54 -35.26
CA LYS A 317 15.65 -14.84 -34.64
C LYS A 317 15.73 -16.28 -34.13
N LEU A 318 14.70 -16.74 -33.42
CA LEU A 318 14.64 -18.12 -32.91
C LEU A 318 14.65 -19.12 -34.06
N ALA A 319 13.84 -18.89 -35.09
CA ALA A 319 13.78 -19.71 -36.29
C ALA A 319 15.16 -19.82 -36.97
N ALA A 320 15.85 -18.70 -37.19
CA ALA A 320 17.19 -18.71 -37.75
C ALA A 320 18.18 -19.53 -36.89
N ASN A 321 18.09 -19.41 -35.56
CA ASN A 321 18.97 -20.09 -34.63
C ASN A 321 18.75 -21.62 -34.59
N VAL A 322 17.50 -22.07 -34.78
CA VAL A 322 17.17 -23.51 -34.91
C VAL A 322 17.22 -24.00 -36.37
N SER A 323 17.85 -23.23 -37.26
CA SER A 323 18.03 -23.57 -38.69
C SER A 323 16.72 -23.70 -39.50
N CYS A 324 15.67 -23.00 -39.09
CA CYS A 324 14.42 -22.86 -39.84
C CYS A 324 14.41 -21.63 -40.76
N PRO A 325 13.65 -21.68 -41.88
CA PRO A 325 13.55 -20.55 -42.82
C PRO A 325 12.76 -19.39 -42.21
N VAL A 326 13.25 -18.15 -42.34
CA VAL A 326 12.67 -16.97 -41.66
C VAL A 326 11.47 -16.35 -42.38
N SER A 327 11.37 -16.48 -43.71
CA SER A 327 10.46 -15.67 -44.54
C SER A 327 9.48 -16.48 -45.42
N LEU A 328 9.22 -17.75 -45.07
CA LEU A 328 8.48 -18.69 -45.93
C LEU A 328 7.18 -19.23 -45.29
N GLY A 329 6.42 -18.42 -44.55
CA GLY A 329 5.04 -18.73 -44.11
C GLY A 329 4.86 -20.17 -43.62
N ASP A 330 4.14 -20.99 -44.39
CA ASP A 330 3.87 -22.42 -44.09
C ASP A 330 5.14 -23.28 -43.91
N GLN A 331 6.23 -22.97 -44.61
CA GLN A 331 7.51 -23.69 -44.46
C GLN A 331 8.21 -23.35 -43.14
N LEU A 332 8.03 -22.12 -42.63
CA LEU A 332 8.53 -21.73 -41.31
C LEU A 332 7.80 -22.53 -40.22
N LEU A 333 6.46 -22.55 -40.29
CA LEU A 333 5.63 -23.30 -39.33
C LEU A 333 5.97 -24.79 -39.34
N SER A 334 5.96 -25.42 -40.53
CA SER A 334 6.28 -26.84 -40.65
C SER A 334 7.70 -27.19 -40.17
N CYS A 335 8.67 -26.29 -40.38
CA CYS A 335 10.02 -26.49 -39.84
C CYS A 335 10.02 -26.43 -38.31
N LEU A 336 9.42 -25.39 -37.70
CA LEU A 336 9.36 -25.22 -36.24
C LEU A 336 8.57 -26.34 -35.55
N GLU A 337 7.54 -26.90 -36.19
CA GLU A 337 6.83 -28.10 -35.73
C GLU A 337 7.73 -29.34 -35.69
N GLY A 338 8.78 -29.40 -36.53
CA GLY A 338 9.76 -30.49 -36.56
C GLY A 338 10.94 -30.31 -35.60
N VAL A 339 11.10 -29.15 -34.97
CA VAL A 339 12.21 -28.90 -34.02
C VAL A 339 11.93 -29.64 -32.71
N ASP A 340 12.96 -30.19 -32.08
CA ASP A 340 12.81 -30.80 -30.76
C ASP A 340 12.34 -29.74 -29.73
N PRO A 341 11.32 -30.03 -28.90
CA PRO A 341 10.77 -29.04 -27.98
C PRO A 341 11.79 -28.57 -26.93
N GLU A 342 12.72 -29.42 -26.48
CA GLU A 342 13.80 -29.02 -25.57
C GLU A 342 14.71 -28.00 -26.24
N VAL A 343 15.13 -28.28 -27.48
CA VAL A 343 15.93 -27.35 -28.28
C VAL A 343 15.20 -26.03 -28.46
N LEU A 344 13.90 -26.05 -28.79
CA LEU A 344 13.14 -24.83 -28.99
C LEU A 344 13.03 -23.99 -27.71
N THR A 345 12.78 -24.63 -26.56
CA THR A 345 12.71 -23.92 -25.27
C THR A 345 14.07 -23.42 -24.80
N ASP A 346 15.15 -24.17 -25.00
CA ASP A 346 16.49 -23.77 -24.54
C ASP A 346 17.13 -22.71 -25.46
N GLN A 347 16.79 -22.70 -26.75
CA GLN A 347 17.30 -21.68 -27.67
C GLN A 347 16.57 -20.34 -27.56
N GLN A 348 15.50 -20.21 -26.77
CA GLN A 348 14.78 -18.94 -26.60
C GLN A 348 15.62 -17.86 -25.89
N TRP A 349 16.64 -18.25 -25.13
CA TRP A 349 17.46 -17.33 -24.32
C TRP A 349 18.32 -16.37 -25.14
N ILE A 350 18.53 -16.64 -26.45
CA ILE A 350 19.19 -15.70 -27.37
C ILE A 350 18.38 -14.40 -27.60
N LEU A 351 17.11 -14.38 -27.18
CA LEU A 351 16.15 -13.31 -27.46
C LEU A 351 16.15 -12.20 -26.41
N GLY A 352 16.83 -12.41 -25.27
CA GLY A 352 16.97 -11.42 -24.21
C GLY A 352 17.94 -10.32 -24.63
N ASP A 353 17.48 -9.07 -24.59
CA ASP A 353 18.29 -7.89 -24.95
C ASP A 353 18.43 -6.86 -23.83
N LYS A 354 17.83 -7.13 -22.66
CA LYS A 354 17.68 -6.21 -21.52
C LYS A 354 17.98 -6.91 -20.20
N TRP A 355 18.12 -6.12 -19.13
CA TRP A 355 18.34 -6.62 -17.77
C TRP A 355 17.18 -7.47 -17.24
N PHE A 356 15.97 -7.17 -17.69
CA PHE A 356 14.76 -7.96 -17.45
C PHE A 356 13.97 -8.08 -18.76
N ASP A 357 13.61 -9.30 -19.14
CA ASP A 357 12.93 -9.54 -20.40
C ASP A 357 12.19 -10.89 -20.40
N VAL A 358 10.99 -10.93 -20.96
CA VAL A 358 10.27 -12.18 -21.24
C VAL A 358 10.56 -12.57 -22.69
N PRO A 359 11.26 -13.69 -22.99
CA PRO A 359 11.68 -14.01 -24.35
C PRO A 359 10.52 -14.12 -25.34
N ILE A 360 9.52 -14.95 -25.05
CA ILE A 360 8.30 -15.10 -25.84
C ILE A 360 7.13 -15.15 -24.85
N GLY A 361 6.12 -14.30 -25.08
CA GLY A 361 5.04 -14.09 -24.13
C GLY A 361 3.78 -13.53 -24.78
N PRO A 362 2.76 -13.17 -23.98
CA PRO A 362 1.45 -12.74 -24.46
C PRO A 362 1.49 -11.55 -25.42
N ILE A 363 0.53 -11.48 -26.35
CA ILE A 363 0.37 -10.37 -27.31
C ILE A 363 -1.09 -9.90 -27.38
N VAL A 364 -1.33 -8.72 -27.94
CA VAL A 364 -2.67 -8.29 -28.38
C VAL A 364 -2.98 -9.02 -29.69
N ASP A 365 -3.79 -10.07 -29.61
CA ASP A 365 -4.18 -10.93 -30.74
C ASP A 365 -5.51 -10.53 -31.40
N GLY A 366 -6.28 -9.64 -30.76
CA GLY A 366 -7.61 -9.25 -31.24
C GLY A 366 -8.70 -10.30 -30.93
N HIS A 367 -8.36 -11.41 -30.26
CA HIS A 367 -9.27 -12.52 -29.97
C HIS A 367 -9.39 -12.77 -28.45
N PHE A 368 -8.34 -13.27 -27.81
CA PHE A 368 -8.32 -13.39 -26.35
C PHE A 368 -8.09 -12.03 -25.69
N LEU A 369 -7.15 -11.22 -26.21
CA LEU A 369 -6.93 -9.84 -25.84
C LEU A 369 -7.31 -8.92 -27.01
N PRO A 370 -8.54 -8.34 -27.01
CA PRO A 370 -8.99 -7.46 -28.07
C PRO A 370 -8.18 -6.17 -28.21
N SER A 371 -7.55 -5.72 -27.12
CA SER A 371 -6.74 -4.50 -27.05
C SER A 371 -5.75 -4.61 -25.89
N HIS A 372 -4.84 -3.64 -25.79
CA HIS A 372 -3.93 -3.53 -24.66
C HIS A 372 -4.70 -3.38 -23.33
N PRO A 373 -4.29 -4.04 -22.23
CA PRO A 373 -4.97 -3.97 -20.94
C PRO A 373 -5.26 -2.56 -20.43
N GLU A 374 -4.30 -1.64 -20.53
CA GLU A 374 -4.52 -0.23 -20.18
C GLU A 374 -5.64 0.44 -20.98
N CYS A 375 -5.80 0.07 -22.25
CA CYS A 375 -6.87 0.61 -23.10
C CYS A 375 -8.23 0.00 -22.71
N LEU A 376 -8.27 -1.30 -22.41
CA LEU A 376 -9.49 -1.98 -21.95
C LEU A 376 -9.99 -1.37 -20.63
N LEU A 377 -9.07 -1.07 -19.70
CA LEU A 377 -9.39 -0.41 -18.44
C LEU A 377 -9.88 1.03 -18.62
N LYS A 378 -9.40 1.77 -19.63
CA LYS A 378 -9.87 3.14 -19.93
C LYS A 378 -11.24 3.18 -20.61
N VAL A 379 -11.51 2.24 -21.52
CA VAL A 379 -12.80 2.17 -22.25
C VAL A 379 -13.93 1.64 -21.36
N GLY A 380 -13.59 0.80 -20.38
CA GLY A 380 -14.52 0.33 -19.35
C GLY A 380 -15.49 -0.77 -19.80
N ASN A 381 -15.29 -1.37 -20.98
CA ASN A 381 -16.08 -2.52 -21.44
C ASN A 381 -15.51 -3.84 -20.90
N VAL A 382 -15.40 -3.96 -19.58
CA VAL A 382 -14.87 -5.13 -18.87
C VAL A 382 -15.88 -5.58 -17.82
N GLN A 383 -16.04 -6.89 -17.64
CA GLN A 383 -16.91 -7.40 -16.57
C GLN A 383 -16.16 -7.27 -15.24
N THR A 384 -16.73 -6.52 -14.30
CA THR A 384 -16.16 -6.41 -12.96
C THR A 384 -16.66 -7.51 -12.04
N THR A 385 -15.79 -7.90 -11.11
CA THR A 385 -16.08 -8.83 -10.01
C THR A 385 -15.22 -8.50 -8.79
N ASN A 386 -15.31 -9.29 -7.72
CA ASN A 386 -14.49 -9.15 -6.54
C ASN A 386 -13.08 -9.67 -6.79
N VAL A 387 -12.08 -8.89 -6.37
CA VAL A 387 -10.66 -9.19 -6.53
C VAL A 387 -9.93 -9.01 -5.20
N ILE A 388 -9.18 -10.02 -4.76
CA ILE A 388 -8.02 -9.79 -3.88
C ILE A 388 -6.81 -9.55 -4.80
N ILE A 389 -6.02 -8.52 -4.53
CA ILE A 389 -4.74 -8.29 -5.19
C ILE A 389 -3.67 -7.99 -4.13
N GLY A 390 -2.40 -8.27 -4.36
CA GLY A 390 -1.40 -7.94 -3.34
C GLY A 390 0.03 -8.08 -3.78
N LEU A 391 0.92 -7.80 -2.83
CA LEU A 391 2.36 -7.66 -3.05
C LEU A 391 3.13 -8.26 -1.88
N ASN A 392 4.37 -8.65 -2.14
CA ASN A 392 5.36 -8.93 -1.12
C ASN A 392 6.21 -7.69 -0.82
N LEU A 393 6.86 -7.66 0.33
CA LEU A 393 7.67 -6.51 0.72
C LEU A 393 8.87 -6.27 -0.21
N PHE A 394 9.56 -7.35 -0.65
CA PHE A 394 10.78 -7.30 -1.47
C PHE A 394 10.58 -7.92 -2.86
N GLU A 395 9.65 -7.37 -3.65
CA GLU A 395 9.33 -7.87 -5.01
C GLU A 395 10.51 -7.83 -5.99
N GLY A 396 11.40 -6.84 -5.85
CA GLY A 396 12.46 -6.59 -6.83
C GLY A 396 13.71 -7.43 -6.59
N ILE A 397 13.89 -7.99 -5.41
CA ILE A 397 15.16 -8.63 -5.00
C ILE A 397 15.51 -9.86 -5.86
N LEU A 398 14.51 -10.65 -6.26
CA LEU A 398 14.70 -11.80 -7.15
C LEU A 398 15.02 -11.38 -8.58
N PRO A 399 14.25 -10.48 -9.23
CA PRO A 399 14.63 -9.90 -10.51
C PRO A 399 16.04 -9.28 -10.52
N VAL A 400 16.41 -8.56 -9.45
CA VAL A 400 17.75 -8.00 -9.28
C VAL A 400 18.81 -9.10 -9.23
N LEU A 401 18.53 -10.21 -8.54
CA LEU A 401 19.43 -11.36 -8.48
C LEU A 401 19.61 -12.01 -9.85
N HIS A 402 18.55 -12.17 -10.65
CA HIS A 402 18.68 -12.74 -11.99
C HIS A 402 19.34 -11.79 -12.99
N GLY A 403 19.10 -10.48 -12.87
CA GLY A 403 19.68 -9.47 -13.77
C GLY A 403 21.12 -9.08 -13.45
N PHE A 404 21.53 -9.16 -12.17
CA PHE A 404 22.82 -8.62 -11.68
C PHE A 404 23.58 -9.59 -10.74
N GLY A 405 23.22 -10.88 -10.73
CA GLY A 405 23.49 -11.85 -9.67
C GLY A 405 24.93 -12.18 -9.33
N ASP A 406 25.83 -12.21 -10.31
CA ASP A 406 27.24 -12.56 -10.11
C ASP A 406 27.89 -11.68 -9.03
N PHE A 407 27.46 -10.42 -8.90
CA PHE A 407 27.98 -9.49 -7.92
C PHE A 407 27.26 -9.53 -6.55
N VAL A 408 25.96 -9.88 -6.52
CA VAL A 408 25.10 -9.75 -5.33
C VAL A 408 25.25 -10.92 -4.36
N ILE A 409 25.42 -12.13 -4.89
CA ILE A 409 25.52 -13.36 -4.09
C ILE A 409 26.88 -13.46 -3.40
N GLU A 410 27.97 -13.19 -4.13
CA GLU A 410 29.33 -13.17 -3.59
C GLU A 410 29.47 -12.19 -2.42
N ASN A 411 28.72 -11.08 -2.48
CA ASN A 411 28.73 -10.02 -1.49
C ASN A 411 27.61 -10.12 -0.44
N LYS A 412 26.90 -11.25 -0.29
CA LYS A 412 25.90 -11.45 0.79
C LYS A 412 24.88 -10.30 0.95
N GLY A 413 24.39 -9.75 -0.17
CA GLY A 413 23.43 -8.65 -0.17
C GLY A 413 24.05 -7.25 0.07
N TYR A 414 25.37 -7.11 -0.04
CA TYR A 414 26.06 -5.82 -0.08
C TYR A 414 26.25 -5.35 -1.52
N ILE A 415 26.02 -4.06 -1.77
CA ILE A 415 26.34 -3.42 -3.04
C ILE A 415 27.03 -2.08 -2.85
N ASP A 416 28.18 -1.95 -3.52
CA ASP A 416 28.95 -0.71 -3.56
C ASP A 416 28.26 0.34 -4.44
N ARG A 417 28.66 1.60 -4.27
CA ARG A 417 28.01 2.74 -4.93
C ARG A 417 27.99 2.60 -6.46
N ASP A 418 29.13 2.25 -7.06
CA ASP A 418 29.27 2.26 -8.51
C ASP A 418 28.46 1.12 -9.17
N PRO A 419 28.54 -0.16 -8.72
CA PRO A 419 27.64 -1.21 -9.21
C PRO A 419 26.15 -0.93 -8.97
N PHE A 420 25.80 -0.32 -7.84
CA PHE A 420 24.43 0.13 -7.57
C PHE A 420 23.96 1.15 -8.61
N ARG A 421 24.78 2.18 -8.85
CA ARG A 421 24.49 3.22 -9.83
C ARG A 421 24.35 2.63 -11.23
N ASP A 422 25.26 1.73 -11.61
CA ASP A 422 25.23 1.07 -12.92
C ASP A 422 23.99 0.20 -13.10
N ALA A 423 23.54 -0.48 -12.04
CA ALA A 423 22.29 -1.24 -12.06
C ALA A 423 21.07 -0.32 -12.28
N ILE A 424 20.97 0.80 -11.54
CA ILE A 424 19.89 1.80 -11.73
C ILE A 424 19.89 2.37 -13.15
N LEU A 425 21.06 2.69 -13.70
CA LEU A 425 21.16 3.17 -15.08
C LEU A 425 20.78 2.11 -16.13
N THR A 426 21.13 0.86 -15.87
CA THR A 426 20.79 -0.27 -16.75
C THR A 426 19.26 -0.46 -16.79
N MET A 427 18.56 -0.21 -15.69
CA MET A 427 17.10 -0.29 -15.63
C MET A 427 16.39 0.69 -16.57
N ALA A 428 17.02 1.82 -16.89
CA ALA A 428 16.50 2.80 -17.83
C ALA A 428 16.69 2.41 -19.31
N GLU A 429 17.40 1.32 -19.60
CA GLU A 429 17.59 0.78 -20.95
C GLU A 429 18.14 1.79 -21.98
N GLY A 430 18.92 2.77 -21.52
CA GLY A 430 19.52 3.81 -22.36
C GLY A 430 18.66 5.07 -22.58
N ASP A 431 17.49 5.17 -21.97
CA ASP A 431 16.70 6.42 -21.96
C ASP A 431 17.31 7.42 -20.96
N GLU A 432 17.93 8.48 -21.47
CA GLU A 432 18.65 9.49 -20.66
C GLU A 432 17.72 10.23 -19.68
N LEU A 433 16.47 10.51 -20.05
CA LEU A 433 15.52 11.18 -19.17
C LEU A 433 15.10 10.26 -18.03
N LEU A 434 14.85 8.99 -18.35
CA LEU A 434 14.51 7.99 -17.34
C LEU A 434 15.70 7.70 -16.41
N GLN A 435 16.94 7.75 -16.90
CA GLN A 435 18.14 7.65 -16.07
C GLN A 435 18.21 8.78 -15.04
N GLU A 436 18.00 10.03 -15.47
CA GLU A 436 18.00 11.18 -14.56
C GLU A 436 16.89 11.07 -13.51
N GLU A 437 15.69 10.64 -13.90
CA GLU A 437 14.56 10.46 -13.00
C GLU A 437 14.79 9.33 -11.99
N LEU A 438 15.22 8.14 -12.46
CA LEU A 438 15.51 7.01 -11.58
C LEU A 438 16.64 7.34 -10.59
N LEU A 439 17.67 8.07 -11.04
CA LEU A 439 18.69 8.56 -10.12
C LEU A 439 18.12 9.61 -9.16
N SER A 440 17.30 10.56 -9.61
CA SER A 440 16.68 11.54 -8.70
C SER A 440 15.89 10.86 -7.57
N VAL A 441 15.05 9.89 -7.92
CA VAL A 441 14.15 9.19 -6.99
C VAL A 441 14.90 8.19 -6.11
N TYR A 442 15.71 7.32 -6.71
CA TYR A 442 16.33 6.18 -6.03
C TYR A 442 17.80 6.41 -5.68
N SER A 443 18.31 7.64 -5.73
CA SER A 443 19.74 7.88 -5.48
C SER A 443 20.07 9.00 -4.50
N SER A 444 19.10 9.84 -4.09
CA SER A 444 19.30 10.94 -3.12
C SER A 444 19.83 10.54 -1.72
N GLU A 445 20.00 9.25 -1.46
CA GLU A 445 20.43 8.68 -0.17
C GLU A 445 21.81 8.00 -0.21
N PHE A 446 22.74 8.54 -1.01
CA PHE A 446 24.08 7.97 -1.22
C PHE A 446 25.00 7.94 0.03
N ASP A 447 24.66 8.64 1.11
CA ASP A 447 25.50 8.74 2.32
C ASP A 447 25.25 7.57 3.30
N ASP A 448 26.12 6.56 3.16
CA ASP A 448 26.77 5.82 4.24
C ASP A 448 26.14 4.57 4.91
N ALA A 449 25.32 3.78 4.20
CA ALA A 449 25.17 2.35 4.56
C ALA A 449 24.93 1.41 3.36
N ASN A 450 25.90 0.56 3.04
CA ASN A 450 25.84 -0.44 1.94
C ASN A 450 24.58 -1.32 1.93
N LYS A 451 23.98 -1.62 3.10
CA LYS A 451 22.71 -2.39 3.19
C LYS A 451 21.50 -1.64 2.66
N ARG A 452 21.54 -0.30 2.67
CA ARG A 452 20.46 0.55 2.19
C ARG A 452 20.36 0.51 0.67
N ARG A 453 21.51 0.49 -0.03
CA ARG A 453 21.56 0.43 -1.50
C ARG A 453 20.88 -0.80 -2.07
N MET A 454 21.03 -1.97 -1.44
CA MET A 454 20.34 -3.18 -1.89
C MET A 454 18.81 -3.06 -1.74
N ARG A 455 18.33 -2.45 -0.65
CA ARG A 455 16.89 -2.21 -0.46
C ARG A 455 16.34 -1.19 -1.45
N ILE A 456 17.14 -0.17 -1.78
CA ILE A 456 16.76 0.82 -2.79
C ILE A 456 16.72 0.18 -4.17
N LEU A 457 17.67 -0.72 -4.49
CA LEU A 457 17.68 -1.44 -5.75
C LEU A 457 16.49 -2.41 -5.87
N ASP A 458 16.15 -3.11 -4.79
CA ASP A 458 14.90 -3.88 -4.68
C ASP A 458 13.68 -2.98 -4.89
N ALA A 459 13.62 -1.81 -4.26
CA ALA A 459 12.52 -0.88 -4.44
C ALA A 459 12.41 -0.43 -5.91
N ALA A 460 13.50 0.01 -6.53
CA ALA A 460 13.51 0.44 -7.94
C ALA A 460 13.05 -0.68 -8.90
N ALA A 461 13.58 -1.90 -8.74
CA ALA A 461 13.18 -3.04 -9.55
C ALA A 461 11.74 -3.47 -9.26
N GLY A 462 11.36 -3.56 -7.99
CA GLY A 462 10.03 -4.01 -7.56
C GLY A 462 8.93 -3.03 -7.96
N ASP A 463 9.18 -1.73 -7.80
CA ASP A 463 8.25 -0.66 -8.20
C ASP A 463 8.02 -0.68 -9.70
N SER A 464 9.10 -0.70 -10.50
CA SER A 464 9.03 -0.68 -11.96
C SER A 464 8.43 -1.95 -12.57
N LEU A 465 8.76 -3.13 -12.03
CA LEU A 465 8.32 -4.41 -12.60
C LEU A 465 6.94 -4.86 -12.10
N ILE A 466 6.60 -4.59 -10.84
CA ILE A 466 5.46 -5.26 -10.16
C ILE A 466 4.59 -4.25 -9.41
N LYS A 467 5.12 -3.59 -8.37
CA LYS A 467 4.31 -2.87 -7.37
C LYS A 467 3.47 -1.75 -7.99
N CYS A 468 4.05 -0.87 -8.81
CA CYS A 468 3.30 0.24 -9.42
C CYS A 468 2.18 -0.27 -10.32
N SER A 469 2.46 -1.27 -11.17
CA SER A 469 1.44 -1.85 -12.07
C SER A 469 0.28 -2.52 -11.33
N VAL A 470 0.55 -3.14 -10.18
CA VAL A 470 -0.48 -3.72 -9.30
C VAL A 470 -1.37 -2.61 -8.70
N LEU A 471 -0.77 -1.53 -8.21
CA LEU A 471 -1.51 -0.37 -7.68
C LEU A 471 -2.35 0.33 -8.75
N GLU A 472 -1.80 0.50 -9.95
CA GLU A 472 -2.48 1.10 -11.09
C GLU A 472 -3.68 0.27 -11.54
N PHE A 473 -3.50 -1.05 -11.69
CA PHE A 473 -4.60 -1.94 -12.03
C PHE A 473 -5.67 -1.95 -10.94
N ALA A 474 -5.28 -2.08 -9.67
CA ALA A 474 -6.21 -2.04 -8.54
C ALA A 474 -7.06 -0.77 -8.58
N ARG A 475 -6.42 0.39 -8.76
CA ARG A 475 -7.10 1.69 -8.86
C ARG A 475 -8.03 1.76 -10.07
N ALA A 476 -7.54 1.42 -11.27
CA ALA A 476 -8.32 1.48 -12.50
C ALA A 476 -9.53 0.53 -12.43
N TYR A 477 -9.34 -0.68 -11.91
CA TYR A 477 -10.39 -1.68 -11.78
C TYR A 477 -11.45 -1.27 -10.74
N THR A 478 -11.05 -0.64 -9.62
CA THR A 478 -12.01 -0.05 -8.67
C THR A 478 -12.82 1.09 -9.29
N LEU A 479 -12.20 1.95 -10.11
CA LEU A 479 -12.91 3.04 -10.80
C LEU A 479 -13.95 2.54 -11.81
N LEU A 480 -13.82 1.30 -12.31
CA LEU A 480 -14.80 0.64 -13.16
C LEU A 480 -15.94 -0.03 -12.36
N GLY A 481 -15.91 0.04 -11.03
CA GLY A 481 -16.89 -0.56 -10.14
C GLY A 481 -16.54 -1.99 -9.69
N GLY A 482 -15.30 -2.44 -9.85
CA GLY A 482 -14.82 -3.70 -9.27
C GLY A 482 -14.51 -3.57 -7.78
N ASN A 483 -14.85 -4.59 -6.99
CA ASN A 483 -14.54 -4.63 -5.57
C ASN A 483 -13.12 -5.15 -5.38
N VAL A 484 -12.21 -4.33 -4.87
CA VAL A 484 -10.79 -4.69 -4.72
C VAL A 484 -10.37 -4.66 -3.25
N TYR A 485 -9.78 -5.76 -2.80
CA TYR A 485 -9.15 -5.94 -1.51
C TYR A 485 -7.65 -6.10 -1.73
N MET A 486 -6.83 -5.35 -1.01
CA MET A 486 -5.38 -5.41 -1.19
C MET A 486 -4.63 -5.78 0.07
N TYR A 487 -3.58 -6.58 -0.10
CA TYR A 487 -2.67 -6.97 0.97
C TYR A 487 -1.21 -6.60 0.64
N SER A 488 -0.41 -6.49 1.70
CA SER A 488 1.07 -6.48 1.67
C SER A 488 1.52 -7.64 2.55
N PHE A 489 2.25 -8.60 1.99
CA PHE A 489 2.79 -9.74 2.72
C PHE A 489 4.23 -9.42 3.13
N GLU A 490 4.45 -9.40 4.45
CA GLU A 490 5.66 -8.85 5.06
C GLU A 490 6.33 -9.83 6.04
N GLU A 491 5.79 -11.05 6.17
CA GLU A 491 6.31 -12.05 7.08
C GLU A 491 7.37 -12.93 6.39
N LYS A 492 8.48 -13.18 7.10
CA LYS A 492 9.52 -14.10 6.62
C LYS A 492 9.49 -15.37 7.47
N PHE A 493 9.04 -16.46 6.87
CA PHE A 493 9.10 -17.76 7.52
C PHE A 493 10.53 -18.26 7.70
N LYS A 494 10.75 -19.05 8.76
CA LYS A 494 12.03 -19.72 9.02
C LYS A 494 12.33 -20.82 8.01
N SER A 495 11.30 -21.42 7.42
CA SER A 495 11.40 -22.40 6.33
C SER A 495 11.97 -21.82 5.04
N SER A 496 11.93 -20.50 4.86
CA SER A 496 12.42 -19.85 3.63
C SER A 496 13.87 -20.28 3.34
N PRO A 497 14.16 -20.86 2.15
CA PRO A 497 15.51 -21.25 1.78
C PRO A 497 16.42 -20.02 1.52
N TRP A 498 15.84 -18.83 1.34
CA TRP A 498 16.58 -17.62 1.03
C TRP A 498 17.32 -17.00 2.22
N PRO A 499 18.54 -16.44 1.99
CA PRO A 499 19.31 -15.78 3.03
C PRO A 499 18.58 -14.59 3.66
N GLY A 500 18.95 -14.25 4.90
CA GLY A 500 18.30 -13.21 5.70
C GLY A 500 18.12 -11.85 5.02
N TRP A 501 19.06 -11.46 4.16
CA TRP A 501 19.05 -10.15 3.50
C TRP A 501 18.01 -10.02 2.38
N MET A 502 17.49 -11.13 1.85
CA MET A 502 16.44 -11.11 0.82
C MET A 502 15.05 -10.78 1.37
N GLY A 503 14.88 -10.75 2.69
CA GLY A 503 13.62 -10.40 3.32
C GLY A 503 12.49 -11.34 2.89
N VAL A 504 11.45 -10.77 2.29
CA VAL A 504 10.25 -11.46 1.81
C VAL A 504 10.19 -11.32 0.28
N PRO A 505 10.89 -12.19 -0.45
CA PRO A 505 11.05 -12.07 -1.90
C PRO A 505 9.74 -12.39 -2.65
N HIS A 506 9.74 -12.11 -3.96
CA HIS A 506 8.66 -12.50 -4.86
C HIS A 506 8.29 -13.99 -4.74
N GLY A 507 7.01 -14.29 -4.49
CA GLY A 507 6.48 -15.65 -4.32
C GLY A 507 6.52 -16.23 -2.91
N ALA A 508 7.09 -15.53 -1.92
CA ALA A 508 7.17 -15.99 -0.53
C ALA A 508 5.81 -16.27 0.13
N GLU A 509 4.74 -15.59 -0.29
CA GLU A 509 3.40 -15.75 0.26
C GLU A 509 2.72 -17.06 -0.18
N ILE A 510 3.20 -17.72 -1.24
CA ILE A 510 2.68 -19.00 -1.73
C ILE A 510 2.72 -20.06 -0.62
N GLU A 511 3.81 -20.09 0.15
CA GLU A 511 4.00 -21.00 1.29
C GLU A 511 2.84 -20.88 2.30
N ALA A 512 2.39 -19.65 2.56
CA ALA A 512 1.27 -19.37 3.48
C ALA A 512 -0.09 -19.77 2.90
N VAL A 513 -0.25 -19.66 1.58
CA VAL A 513 -1.53 -19.96 0.89
C VAL A 513 -1.78 -21.47 0.86
N PHE A 514 -0.73 -22.27 0.60
CA PHE A 514 -0.86 -23.73 0.51
C PHE A 514 -0.57 -24.47 1.82
N GLY A 515 -0.10 -23.78 2.87
CA GLY A 515 0.01 -24.34 4.21
C GLY A 515 1.37 -24.92 4.58
N ASP A 516 2.43 -24.63 3.82
CA ASP A 516 3.78 -25.18 4.06
C ASP A 516 4.28 -25.00 5.52
N PRO A 517 4.10 -23.83 6.18
CA PRO A 517 4.50 -23.69 7.58
C PRO A 517 3.79 -24.63 8.56
N LEU A 518 2.69 -25.26 8.16
CA LEU A 518 1.88 -26.17 8.98
C LEU A 518 2.31 -27.63 8.86
N GLU A 519 3.23 -27.96 7.93
CA GLU A 519 3.69 -29.34 7.70
C GLU A 519 4.30 -29.99 8.96
N PRO A 520 4.11 -31.30 9.18
CA PRO A 520 4.68 -32.00 10.31
C PRO A 520 6.22 -31.89 10.31
N GLY A 521 6.79 -31.40 11.42
CA GLY A 521 8.24 -31.19 11.55
C GLY A 521 8.72 -29.79 11.17
N SER A 522 7.83 -28.90 10.71
CA SER A 522 8.13 -27.48 10.45
C SER A 522 8.70 -26.77 11.68
N GLU A 523 9.87 -26.13 11.50
CA GLU A 523 10.59 -25.32 12.49
C GLU A 523 10.02 -23.90 12.66
N ASN A 524 8.97 -23.56 11.90
CA ASN A 524 8.29 -22.26 11.98
C ASN A 524 7.63 -22.04 13.34
N GLU A 525 7.56 -20.77 13.76
CA GLU A 525 7.00 -20.39 15.05
C GLU A 525 5.47 -20.57 15.07
N GLN A 526 4.88 -20.60 16.27
CA GLN A 526 3.43 -20.73 16.40
C GLN A 526 2.69 -19.54 15.76
N SER A 527 3.28 -18.34 15.81
CA SER A 527 2.79 -17.14 15.13
C SER A 527 2.70 -17.34 13.61
N ASP A 528 3.72 -17.94 13.00
CA ASP A 528 3.77 -18.20 11.55
C ASP A 528 2.68 -19.19 11.15
N LYS A 529 2.50 -20.24 11.97
CA LYS A 529 1.44 -21.23 11.80
C LYS A 529 0.05 -20.61 11.94
N ASP A 530 -0.14 -19.68 12.87
CA ASP A 530 -1.42 -19.02 13.06
C ASP A 530 -1.71 -17.99 11.97
N LEU A 531 -0.69 -17.28 11.48
CA LEU A 531 -0.78 -16.43 10.28
C LEU A 531 -1.17 -17.24 9.04
N THR A 532 -0.52 -18.39 8.84
CA THR A 532 -0.80 -19.32 7.73
C THR A 532 -2.26 -19.75 7.73
N LYS A 533 -2.79 -20.18 8.89
CA LYS A 533 -4.22 -20.55 9.02
C LYS A 533 -5.17 -19.39 8.74
N ALA A 534 -4.78 -18.16 9.11
CA ALA A 534 -5.56 -16.95 8.88
C ALA A 534 -5.56 -16.54 7.39
N ILE A 535 -4.44 -16.68 6.69
CA ILE A 535 -4.34 -16.46 5.24
C ILE A 535 -5.20 -17.50 4.50
N MET A 536 -5.06 -18.77 4.83
CA MET A 536 -5.90 -19.84 4.27
C MET A 536 -7.40 -19.57 4.53
N GLU A 537 -7.77 -19.08 5.71
CA GLU A 537 -9.16 -18.70 6.01
C GLU A 537 -9.63 -17.56 5.10
N LEU A 538 -8.82 -16.51 4.98
CA LEU A 538 -9.15 -15.34 4.19
C LEU A 538 -9.32 -15.70 2.70
N TRP A 539 -8.42 -16.50 2.13
CA TRP A 539 -8.48 -16.91 0.73
C TRP A 539 -9.72 -17.75 0.45
N ALA A 540 -10.00 -18.75 1.30
CA ALA A 540 -11.17 -19.61 1.13
C ALA A 540 -12.49 -18.87 1.35
N PHE A 541 -12.58 -18.04 2.39
CA PHE A 541 -13.78 -17.23 2.67
C PHE A 541 -14.03 -16.20 1.57
N PHE A 542 -12.99 -15.55 1.06
CA PHE A 542 -13.13 -14.64 -0.07
C PHE A 542 -13.57 -15.39 -1.33
N ALA A 543 -13.03 -16.59 -1.57
CA ALA A 543 -13.43 -17.40 -2.71
C ALA A 543 -14.94 -17.72 -2.68
N SER A 544 -15.50 -18.04 -1.50
CA SER A 544 -16.93 -18.33 -1.35
C SER A 544 -17.81 -17.08 -1.32
N GLU A 545 -17.45 -16.07 -0.54
CA GLU A 545 -18.33 -14.92 -0.27
C GLU A 545 -18.07 -13.72 -1.20
N GLY A 546 -16.89 -13.61 -1.80
CA GLY A 546 -16.46 -12.42 -2.54
C GLY A 546 -16.15 -11.21 -1.66
N GLN A 547 -16.01 -11.41 -0.35
CA GLN A 547 -15.72 -10.38 0.65
C GLN A 547 -14.81 -10.93 1.76
N THR A 548 -14.31 -10.07 2.63
CA THR A 548 -13.47 -10.48 3.78
C THR A 548 -14.32 -10.85 5.01
N PRO A 549 -13.86 -11.75 5.90
CA PRO A 549 -14.60 -12.08 7.12
C PRO A 549 -14.90 -10.86 8.00
N ALA A 550 -16.13 -10.75 8.52
CA ALA A 550 -16.55 -9.65 9.38
C ALA A 550 -15.74 -9.59 10.69
N GLY A 551 -15.29 -8.40 11.10
CA GLY A 551 -14.49 -8.22 12.33
C GLY A 551 -13.05 -8.72 12.24
N SER A 552 -12.63 -9.24 11.08
CA SER A 552 -11.23 -9.55 10.79
C SER A 552 -10.36 -8.29 10.83
N PRO A 553 -9.07 -8.35 11.22
CA PRO A 553 -8.12 -7.25 10.97
C PRO A 553 -7.98 -6.93 9.46
N TRP A 554 -8.40 -7.86 8.60
CA TRP A 554 -8.53 -7.73 7.14
C TRP A 554 -9.88 -7.12 6.69
N ALA A 555 -10.78 -6.78 7.61
CA ALA A 555 -12.08 -6.20 7.30
C ALA A 555 -11.92 -4.96 6.40
N GLU A 556 -12.78 -4.89 5.37
CA GLU A 556 -12.91 -3.82 4.38
C GLU A 556 -12.14 -2.54 4.72
N ARG A 557 -10.94 -2.45 4.16
CA ARG A 557 -10.32 -1.16 3.87
C ARG A 557 -10.46 -0.98 2.37
N SER A 558 -11.51 -0.29 1.95
CA SER A 558 -11.62 0.13 0.56
C SER A 558 -10.34 0.86 0.19
N LEU A 559 -9.59 0.33 -0.76
CA LEU A 559 -8.37 1.00 -1.22
C LEU A 559 -8.70 2.32 -1.90
N PHE A 560 -9.84 2.39 -2.62
CA PHE A 560 -10.26 3.56 -3.37
C PHE A 560 -11.79 3.59 -3.61
N GLY A 561 -12.66 3.70 -2.60
CA GLY A 561 -14.10 3.50 -2.86
C GLY A 561 -15.12 3.97 -1.85
N LYS A 562 -14.77 4.92 -0.98
CA LYS A 562 -15.76 5.89 -0.48
C LYS A 562 -15.55 7.15 -1.32
N THR A 563 -16.49 7.52 -2.19
CA THR A 563 -16.39 8.79 -2.93
C THR A 563 -16.32 9.91 -1.90
N VAL A 564 -15.34 10.81 -1.98
CA VAL A 564 -15.29 11.97 -1.07
C VAL A 564 -15.80 13.18 -1.83
N GLN A 565 -16.80 13.85 -1.27
CA GLN A 565 -17.15 15.20 -1.64
C GLN A 565 -16.16 16.15 -0.97
N VAL A 566 -15.53 16.97 -1.81
CA VAL A 566 -14.58 18.00 -1.40
C VAL A 566 -15.20 19.36 -1.68
N PHE A 567 -15.16 20.23 -0.68
CA PHE A 567 -15.61 21.61 -0.79
C PHE A 567 -14.50 22.52 -0.30
N TYR A 568 -13.94 23.32 -1.20
CA TYR A 568 -12.95 24.34 -0.87
C TYR A 568 -13.62 25.70 -0.69
N GLY A 569 -12.98 26.60 0.06
CA GLY A 569 -13.28 28.02 -0.01
C GLY A 569 -14.64 28.43 0.54
N ILE A 570 -15.11 27.82 1.62
CA ILE A 570 -16.36 28.19 2.28
C ILE A 570 -16.10 29.35 3.27
N PRO A 571 -16.61 30.58 3.05
CA PRO A 571 -16.32 31.68 3.96
C PRO A 571 -17.08 31.52 5.28
N PHE A 572 -16.36 31.56 6.39
CA PHE A 572 -16.96 31.56 7.74
C PHE A 572 -17.03 32.96 8.36
N ALA A 573 -16.26 33.92 7.81
CA ALA A 573 -16.20 35.30 8.25
C ALA A 573 -16.20 36.28 7.06
N LYS A 574 -16.51 37.55 7.31
CA LYS A 574 -16.29 38.62 6.34
C LYS A 574 -14.80 38.76 6.03
N PRO A 575 -14.43 39.15 4.81
CA PRO A 575 -13.04 39.45 4.47
C PRO A 575 -12.45 40.47 5.45
N PRO A 576 -11.34 40.17 6.14
CA PRO A 576 -10.70 41.09 7.07
C PRO A 576 -9.88 42.14 6.31
N VAL A 577 -10.57 42.95 5.51
CA VAL A 577 -10.00 44.06 4.72
C VAL A 577 -10.42 45.40 5.28
N GLY A 578 -9.67 46.46 4.97
CA GLY A 578 -9.99 47.83 5.39
C GLY A 578 -10.16 47.93 6.91
N ASN A 579 -11.32 48.40 7.37
CA ASN A 579 -11.61 48.55 8.79
C ASN A 579 -11.86 47.20 9.53
N LEU A 580 -11.84 46.04 8.88
CA LEU A 580 -11.90 44.74 9.58
C LEU A 580 -10.52 44.13 9.81
N ARG A 581 -9.49 44.70 9.19
CA ARG A 581 -8.14 44.13 9.07
C ARG A 581 -7.51 43.62 10.35
N PHE A 582 -7.58 44.40 11.43
CA PHE A 582 -7.00 44.06 12.73
C PHE A 582 -8.05 43.79 13.82
N ARG A 583 -9.33 43.94 13.49
CA ARG A 583 -10.43 43.82 14.44
C ARG A 583 -10.88 42.36 14.55
N ALA A 584 -11.66 42.06 15.59
CA ALA A 584 -12.33 40.77 15.72
C ALA A 584 -13.13 40.44 14.43
N PRO A 585 -13.14 39.18 14.00
CA PRO A 585 -13.86 38.79 12.78
C PRO A 585 -15.36 39.02 12.95
N GLN A 586 -16.04 39.22 11.82
CA GLN A 586 -17.49 39.34 11.74
C GLN A 586 -18.03 38.18 10.91
N ALA A 587 -19.22 37.66 11.24
CA ALA A 587 -19.82 36.54 10.52
C ALA A 587 -20.01 36.88 9.03
N ALA A 588 -19.75 35.90 8.16
CA ALA A 588 -19.93 36.04 6.72
C ALA A 588 -21.36 36.47 6.36
N ASP A 589 -21.49 37.27 5.29
CA ASP A 589 -22.80 37.66 4.77
C ASP A 589 -23.49 36.46 4.08
N PRO A 590 -24.83 36.31 4.16
CA PRO A 590 -25.54 35.23 3.49
C PRO A 590 -25.33 35.25 1.96
N TRP A 591 -24.88 34.14 1.39
CA TRP A 591 -24.60 34.00 -0.04
C TRP A 591 -25.83 33.66 -0.89
N GLY A 592 -26.89 34.49 -0.85
CA GLY A 592 -28.03 34.41 -1.78
C GLY A 592 -28.65 33.01 -1.99
N SER A 593 -29.31 32.81 -3.14
CA SER A 593 -29.89 31.51 -3.55
C SER A 593 -29.01 30.71 -4.50
N ALA A 594 -27.95 31.32 -5.04
CA ALA A 594 -27.01 30.67 -5.94
C ALA A 594 -25.87 30.02 -5.14
N PRO A 595 -25.51 28.75 -5.41
CA PRO A 595 -24.36 28.12 -4.77
C PRO A 595 -23.05 28.88 -5.07
N ILE A 596 -22.17 28.99 -4.07
CA ILE A 596 -20.79 29.42 -4.27
C ILE A 596 -19.97 28.30 -4.92
N ASP A 597 -18.93 28.66 -5.67
CA ASP A 597 -18.02 27.69 -6.28
C ASP A 597 -17.07 27.11 -5.23
N GLY A 598 -17.35 25.88 -4.80
CA GLY A 598 -16.52 25.12 -3.85
C GLY A 598 -15.46 24.23 -4.50
N THR A 599 -15.17 24.40 -5.80
CA THR A 599 -14.21 23.55 -6.53
C THR A 599 -12.79 24.13 -6.56
N VAL A 600 -12.63 25.38 -6.14
CA VAL A 600 -11.38 26.13 -6.22
C VAL A 600 -10.81 26.38 -4.82
N LYS A 601 -9.52 26.09 -4.64
CA LYS A 601 -8.83 26.39 -3.37
C LYS A 601 -8.85 27.90 -3.09
N PRO A 602 -9.20 28.33 -1.87
CA PRO A 602 -9.21 29.74 -1.51
C PRO A 602 -7.80 30.31 -1.42
N ASN A 603 -7.73 31.64 -1.42
CA ASN A 603 -6.50 32.37 -1.14
C ASN A 603 -5.99 32.06 0.28
N ALA A 604 -4.68 31.87 0.42
CA ALA A 604 -4.04 31.79 1.72
C ALA A 604 -4.00 33.17 2.38
N CYS A 605 -4.03 33.22 3.72
CA CYS A 605 -3.82 34.48 4.43
C CYS A 605 -2.41 35.02 4.19
N TRP A 606 -2.30 36.35 4.09
CA TRP A 606 -1.02 37.03 3.95
C TRP A 606 -0.02 36.61 5.02
N GLN A 607 1.16 36.24 4.54
CA GLN A 607 2.31 35.78 5.30
C GLN A 607 3.56 35.93 4.43
N SER A 608 4.73 36.04 5.05
CA SER A 608 6.01 36.01 4.32
C SER A 608 6.30 34.60 3.81
N ILE A 609 6.98 34.52 2.67
CA ILE A 609 7.46 33.25 2.11
C ILE A 609 8.79 32.88 2.77
N ASP A 610 8.90 31.64 3.25
CA ASP A 610 10.12 31.13 3.85
C ASP A 610 11.05 30.57 2.77
N TYR A 611 12.14 31.30 2.50
CA TYR A 611 13.19 30.91 1.55
C TYR A 611 14.45 30.36 2.24
N SER A 612 14.36 30.03 3.54
CA SER A 612 15.50 29.52 4.30
C SER A 612 16.07 28.25 3.65
N PHE A 613 17.37 28.00 3.88
CA PHE A 613 18.10 26.85 3.34
C PHE A 613 18.05 26.78 1.80
N ASP A 614 18.31 27.89 1.13
CA ASP A 614 18.33 27.98 -0.34
C ASP A 614 17.05 27.44 -0.99
N SER A 615 15.89 27.72 -0.38
CA SER A 615 14.58 27.25 -0.85
C SER A 615 14.40 25.73 -0.89
N HIS A 616 15.08 25.00 0.01
CA HIS A 616 14.95 23.55 0.14
C HIS A 616 13.48 23.11 0.27
N GLU A 617 13.11 22.03 -0.43
CA GLU A 617 11.73 21.53 -0.54
C GLU A 617 11.07 21.29 0.83
N GLY A 618 11.80 20.68 1.77
CA GLY A 618 11.30 20.47 3.14
C GLY A 618 10.90 21.75 3.92
N VAL A 619 11.33 22.95 3.48
CA VAL A 619 10.87 24.23 4.01
C VAL A 619 9.80 24.84 3.12
N THR A 620 10.00 24.83 1.80
CA THR A 620 9.06 25.45 0.86
C THR A 620 7.72 24.71 0.75
N ALA A 621 7.66 23.43 1.11
CA ALA A 621 6.43 22.65 1.22
C ALA A 621 5.42 23.21 2.25
N TRP A 622 5.89 24.05 3.18
CA TRP A 622 5.03 24.71 4.19
C TRP A 622 4.62 26.13 3.81
N ASN A 623 5.11 26.66 2.69
CA ASN A 623 4.69 27.96 2.16
C ASN A 623 3.29 27.87 1.54
N PRO A 624 2.54 28.99 1.45
CA PRO A 624 1.23 29.00 0.80
C PRO A 624 1.33 28.55 -0.66
N ASN A 625 0.55 27.53 -1.03
CA ASN A 625 0.44 26.98 -2.39
C ASN A 625 -0.69 27.62 -3.23
N THR A 626 -1.35 28.66 -2.69
CA THR A 626 -2.34 29.50 -3.38
C THR A 626 -1.96 30.98 -3.27
N ALA A 627 -2.64 31.83 -4.04
CA ALA A 627 -2.42 33.26 -3.96
C ALA A 627 -2.68 33.78 -2.52
N ARG A 628 -1.87 34.75 -2.08
CA ARG A 628 -2.01 35.38 -0.77
C ARG A 628 -3.02 36.53 -0.87
N SER A 629 -3.94 36.60 0.07
CA SER A 629 -4.95 37.66 0.15
C SER A 629 -5.30 37.96 1.61
N GLU A 630 -5.82 39.17 1.85
CA GLU A 630 -6.46 39.50 3.13
C GLU A 630 -7.86 38.89 3.19
N ASP A 631 -8.52 38.74 2.04
CA ASP A 631 -9.72 37.92 1.91
C ASP A 631 -9.31 36.43 1.92
N CYS A 632 -9.21 35.86 3.12
CA CYS A 632 -8.63 34.53 3.35
C CYS A 632 -9.33 33.69 4.44
N LEU A 633 -10.41 34.18 5.06
CA LEU A 633 -11.08 33.49 6.17
C LEU A 633 -12.08 32.43 5.67
N TYR A 634 -11.51 31.35 5.15
CA TYR A 634 -12.21 30.22 4.56
C TYR A 634 -11.92 28.90 5.30
N LEU A 635 -12.87 27.96 5.19
CA LEU A 635 -12.69 26.57 5.56
C LEU A 635 -12.89 25.64 4.37
N ASN A 636 -12.32 24.45 4.47
CA ASN A 636 -12.43 23.40 3.46
C ASN A 636 -12.98 22.12 4.11
N ILE A 637 -13.76 21.33 3.38
CA ILE A 637 -14.51 20.20 3.91
C ILE A 637 -14.30 18.97 3.03
N TRP A 638 -14.02 17.84 3.68
CA TRP A 638 -14.00 16.51 3.08
C TRP A 638 -15.00 15.63 3.80
N ARG A 639 -15.95 15.05 3.04
CA ARG A 639 -16.93 14.10 3.57
C ARG A 639 -17.25 13.01 2.56
N GLN A 640 -17.60 11.83 3.06
CA GLN A 640 -18.00 10.70 2.22
C GLN A 640 -19.31 10.93 1.43
N SER A 641 -19.43 10.29 0.26
CA SER A 641 -20.57 10.22 -0.65
C SER A 641 -20.77 8.78 -1.19
N PRO A 642 -22.03 8.30 -1.33
CA PRO A 642 -23.22 8.85 -0.69
C PRO A 642 -23.05 8.84 0.84
N ASP A 643 -23.87 9.62 1.55
CA ASP A 643 -23.85 9.56 3.01
C ASP A 643 -24.52 8.24 3.45
N VAL A 644 -23.70 7.21 3.70
CA VAL A 644 -24.14 5.81 3.88
C VAL A 644 -24.58 5.51 5.33
N GLY A 645 -24.51 6.50 6.23
CA GLY A 645 -24.87 6.36 7.65
C GLY A 645 -26.19 7.05 7.99
N HIS A 646 -27.01 6.42 8.84
CA HIS A 646 -28.18 7.07 9.45
C HIS A 646 -27.84 7.86 10.72
N HIS A 647 -26.58 7.87 11.15
CA HIS A 647 -26.10 8.55 12.36
C HIS A 647 -25.17 9.73 12.02
N PRO A 648 -25.24 10.84 12.78
CA PRO A 648 -24.32 11.97 12.62
C PRO A 648 -22.85 11.58 12.84
N LYS A 649 -21.96 12.02 11.95
CA LYS A 649 -20.51 11.72 12.00
C LYS A 649 -19.75 12.64 12.95
N THR A 650 -18.58 12.17 13.43
CA THR A 650 -17.62 13.01 14.14
C THR A 650 -17.03 14.06 13.19
N ILE A 651 -16.92 15.31 13.63
CA ILE A 651 -16.26 16.37 12.88
C ILE A 651 -14.85 16.57 13.43
N MET A 652 -13.84 16.51 12.56
CA MET A 652 -12.44 16.75 12.90
C MET A 652 -11.96 18.06 12.28
N VAL A 653 -11.54 19.02 13.11
CA VAL A 653 -11.16 20.37 12.68
C VAL A 653 -9.66 20.58 12.85
N TRP A 654 -8.96 20.75 11.74
CA TRP A 654 -7.51 20.99 11.68
C TRP A 654 -7.19 22.49 11.82
N ILE A 655 -6.34 22.81 12.80
CA ILE A 655 -5.75 24.14 13.00
C ILE A 655 -4.25 24.05 12.69
N HIS A 656 -3.82 24.74 11.63
CA HIS A 656 -2.45 24.64 11.14
C HIS A 656 -1.41 25.34 12.04
N GLY A 657 -0.19 24.83 12.01
CA GLY A 657 0.99 25.41 12.65
C GLY A 657 1.62 26.54 11.82
N GLY A 658 2.88 26.90 12.14
CA GLY A 658 3.66 27.93 11.44
C GLY A 658 4.06 29.14 12.29
N LEU A 659 4.34 28.93 13.59
CA LEU A 659 4.87 29.95 14.49
C LEU A 659 4.00 31.22 14.61
N PHE A 660 2.70 31.11 14.30
CA PHE A 660 1.72 32.20 14.22
C PHE A 660 1.97 33.25 13.12
N TRP A 661 2.99 33.11 12.27
CA TRP A 661 3.30 34.05 11.18
C TRP A 661 3.27 33.40 9.79
N SER A 662 3.23 32.07 9.71
CA SER A 662 3.06 31.29 8.47
C SER A 662 2.08 30.11 8.65
N GLY A 663 1.81 29.40 7.56
CA GLY A 663 0.91 28.25 7.47
C GLY A 663 -0.39 28.55 6.71
N SER A 664 -1.07 27.50 6.24
CA SER A 664 -2.31 27.64 5.48
C SER A 664 -3.22 26.43 5.66
N GLY A 665 -4.54 26.65 5.68
CA GLY A 665 -5.54 25.57 5.71
C GLY A 665 -5.68 24.79 4.39
N VAL A 666 -5.05 25.23 3.30
CA VAL A 666 -5.16 24.62 1.95
C VAL A 666 -3.89 23.94 1.44
N LEU A 667 -2.89 23.78 2.30
CA LEU A 667 -1.67 23.03 1.96
C LEU A 667 -2.02 21.59 1.57
N ASP A 668 -1.32 21.05 0.56
CA ASP A 668 -1.54 19.68 0.09
C ASP A 668 -1.28 18.63 1.17
N ALA A 669 -0.41 18.95 2.13
CA ALA A 669 -0.17 18.15 3.34
C ALA A 669 -1.42 17.96 4.23
N TYR A 670 -2.45 18.80 4.05
CA TYR A 670 -3.70 18.77 4.84
C TYR A 670 -4.90 18.29 4.02
N GLU A 671 -4.65 17.62 2.90
CA GLU A 671 -5.69 17.02 2.07
C GLU A 671 -6.47 15.94 2.86
N GLY A 672 -7.74 16.23 3.15
CA GLY A 672 -8.57 15.43 4.06
C GLY A 672 -9.22 14.19 3.43
N SER A 673 -9.09 13.99 2.12
CA SER A 673 -9.78 12.91 1.39
C SER A 673 -9.48 11.53 1.95
N ASP A 674 -8.21 11.22 2.24
CA ASP A 674 -7.85 9.90 2.78
C ASP A 674 -8.48 9.63 4.14
N MET A 675 -8.49 10.63 5.02
CA MET A 675 -9.06 10.46 6.36
C MET A 675 -10.59 10.35 6.30
N ALA A 676 -11.25 11.18 5.49
CA ALA A 676 -12.70 11.11 5.26
C ALA A 676 -13.13 9.83 4.53
N ALA A 677 -12.28 9.27 3.66
CA ALA A 677 -12.54 8.01 2.98
C ALA A 677 -12.30 6.81 3.90
N ARG A 678 -11.27 6.84 4.75
CA ARG A 678 -10.89 5.67 5.57
C ARG A 678 -11.59 5.62 6.93
N LYS A 679 -12.16 6.74 7.39
CA LYS A 679 -12.79 6.87 8.71
C LYS A 679 -14.18 7.48 8.56
N ASP A 680 -15.09 7.13 9.46
CA ASP A 680 -16.46 7.67 9.47
C ASP A 680 -16.49 9.09 10.08
N VAL A 681 -15.74 10.01 9.46
CA VAL A 681 -15.53 11.38 9.96
C VAL A 681 -15.70 12.41 8.85
N ILE A 682 -16.02 13.63 9.23
CA ILE A 682 -15.94 14.82 8.38
C ILE A 682 -14.65 15.55 8.75
N VAL A 683 -13.80 15.81 7.76
CA VAL A 683 -12.55 16.56 7.98
C VAL A 683 -12.76 17.99 7.53
N ILE A 684 -12.36 18.94 8.38
CA ILE A 684 -12.43 20.37 8.10
C ILE A 684 -11.07 21.00 8.37
N THR A 685 -10.54 21.80 7.44
CA THR A 685 -9.38 22.66 7.68
C THR A 685 -9.82 24.12 7.71
N ILE A 686 -9.21 24.93 8.56
CA ILE A 686 -9.53 26.36 8.69
C ILE A 686 -8.30 27.22 8.43
N ALA A 687 -8.49 28.38 7.80
CA ALA A 687 -7.51 29.45 7.74
C ALA A 687 -7.78 30.50 8.84
N TYR A 688 -6.72 31.15 9.32
CA TYR A 688 -6.81 32.27 10.27
C TYR A 688 -5.71 33.30 9.99
N ARG A 689 -5.92 34.55 10.39
CA ARG A 689 -4.92 35.62 10.18
C ARG A 689 -3.64 35.35 10.96
N LEU A 690 -2.51 35.71 10.35
CA LEU A 690 -1.16 35.46 10.86
C LEU A 690 -0.39 36.76 11.10
N GLY A 691 0.69 36.67 11.87
CA GLY A 691 1.64 37.75 12.11
C GLY A 691 0.98 39.05 12.59
N PRO A 692 1.37 40.22 12.07
CA PRO A 692 0.76 41.50 12.43
C PRO A 692 -0.76 41.56 12.14
N LEU A 693 -1.24 40.90 11.10
CA LEU A 693 -2.67 40.92 10.74
C LEU A 693 -3.52 40.13 11.74
N GLY A 694 -2.98 39.05 12.31
CA GLY A 694 -3.69 38.19 13.27
C GLY A 694 -3.47 38.54 14.73
N PHE A 695 -2.32 39.13 15.09
CA PHE A 695 -1.89 39.17 16.50
C PHE A 695 -1.45 40.55 16.99
N MET A 696 -1.67 41.61 16.20
CA MET A 696 -1.36 42.97 16.63
C MET A 696 -2.20 43.40 17.83
N TYR A 697 -1.55 44.03 18.80
CA TYR A 697 -2.16 44.60 20.00
C TYR A 697 -1.90 46.10 20.07
N LEU A 698 -2.95 46.89 20.27
CA LEU A 698 -2.85 48.33 20.51
C LEU A 698 -3.28 48.65 21.95
N GLU A 699 -2.37 49.22 22.73
CA GLU A 699 -2.63 49.59 24.13
C GLU A 699 -3.80 50.57 24.22
N ASN A 700 -4.74 50.29 25.14
CA ASN A 700 -5.95 51.09 25.36
C ASN A 700 -6.87 51.23 24.14
N ASN A 701 -6.77 50.35 23.14
CA ASN A 701 -7.67 50.30 21.99
C ASN A 701 -8.59 49.07 22.08
N ALA A 702 -9.88 49.31 22.28
CA ALA A 702 -10.87 48.23 22.40
C ALA A 702 -11.19 47.54 21.07
N GLU A 703 -10.89 48.16 19.92
CA GLU A 703 -11.14 47.60 18.60
C GLU A 703 -10.05 46.62 18.17
N VAL A 704 -8.81 46.81 18.65
CA VAL A 704 -7.64 45.95 18.36
C VAL A 704 -7.01 45.45 19.67
N PRO A 705 -7.74 44.59 20.42
CA PRO A 705 -7.29 44.09 21.73
C PRO A 705 -6.25 42.97 21.64
N GLY A 706 -5.75 42.64 20.45
CA GLY A 706 -4.90 41.46 20.22
C GLY A 706 -5.69 40.22 19.82
N ASN A 707 -4.97 39.15 19.46
CA ASN A 707 -5.53 37.80 19.26
C ASN A 707 -6.62 37.66 18.17
N ALA A 708 -6.68 38.56 17.18
CA ALA A 708 -7.64 38.49 16.08
C ALA A 708 -7.63 37.12 15.35
N GLY A 709 -6.45 36.52 15.16
CA GLY A 709 -6.28 35.17 14.60
C GLY A 709 -6.84 34.04 15.46
N LEU A 710 -6.88 34.19 16.79
CA LEU A 710 -7.55 33.24 17.69
C LEU A 710 -9.06 33.43 17.67
N LEU A 711 -9.51 34.68 17.53
CA LEU A 711 -10.92 34.99 17.34
C LEU A 711 -11.45 34.48 15.98
N ASP A 712 -10.61 34.48 14.93
CA ASP A 712 -10.91 33.83 13.64
C ASP A 712 -11.20 32.34 13.85
N GLN A 713 -10.37 31.66 14.65
CA GLN A 713 -10.56 30.24 15.00
C GLN A 713 -11.85 30.02 15.80
N VAL A 714 -12.19 30.90 16.76
CA VAL A 714 -13.48 30.85 17.48
C VAL A 714 -14.65 30.97 16.51
N MET A 715 -14.60 31.93 15.58
CA MET A 715 -15.68 32.12 14.60
C MET A 715 -15.84 30.90 13.67
N ALA A 716 -14.73 30.31 13.22
CA ALA A 716 -14.76 29.10 12.43
C ALA A 716 -15.38 27.92 13.20
N LEU A 717 -14.98 27.71 14.47
CA LEU A 717 -15.55 26.65 15.31
C LEU A 717 -17.04 26.85 15.59
N GLN A 718 -17.47 28.09 15.82
CA GLN A 718 -18.89 28.43 15.97
C GLN A 718 -19.66 28.12 14.68
N TRP A 719 -19.15 28.55 13.51
CA TRP A 719 -19.75 28.26 12.22
C TRP A 719 -19.87 26.74 11.98
N ILE A 720 -18.82 25.97 12.28
CA ILE A 720 -18.81 24.51 12.14
C ILE A 720 -19.87 23.88 13.04
N LYS A 721 -19.98 24.33 14.30
CA LYS A 721 -20.98 23.83 15.23
C LYS A 721 -22.41 24.12 14.77
N ASP A 722 -22.66 25.34 14.30
CA ASP A 722 -23.99 25.76 13.84
C ASP A 722 -24.42 25.02 12.55
N ASN A 723 -23.46 24.58 11.74
CA ASN A 723 -23.71 23.88 10.48
C ASN A 723 -23.50 22.36 10.54
N ALA A 724 -23.10 21.81 11.68
CA ALA A 724 -22.71 20.40 11.82
C ALA A 724 -23.74 19.43 11.22
N ALA A 725 -25.03 19.63 11.53
CA ALA A 725 -26.11 18.79 11.02
C ALA A 725 -26.24 18.85 9.48
N ASN A 726 -26.06 20.02 8.87
CA ASN A 726 -26.08 20.18 7.40
C ASN A 726 -24.87 19.55 6.72
N LEU A 727 -23.75 19.43 7.44
CA LEU A 727 -22.55 18.74 6.97
C LEU A 727 -22.69 17.21 7.02
N GLY A 728 -23.66 16.68 7.77
CA GLY A 728 -23.81 15.26 8.10
C GLY A 728 -23.13 14.86 9.42
N GLY A 729 -22.73 15.84 10.23
CA GLY A 729 -22.01 15.65 11.48
C GLY A 729 -22.83 16.00 12.73
N SER A 730 -22.30 15.67 13.91
CA SER A 730 -22.91 16.03 15.19
C SER A 730 -22.32 17.35 15.75
N PRO A 731 -23.15 18.32 16.16
CA PRO A 731 -22.67 19.54 16.85
C PRO A 731 -22.08 19.24 18.23
N ASP A 732 -22.36 18.05 18.80
CA ASP A 732 -21.85 17.60 20.09
C ASP A 732 -20.62 16.68 19.97
N ASP A 733 -20.16 16.40 18.75
CA ASP A 733 -19.03 15.52 18.49
C ASP A 733 -18.00 16.16 17.54
N ILE A 734 -17.49 17.31 17.98
CA ILE A 734 -16.43 18.05 17.29
C ILE A 734 -15.10 17.80 18.02
N THR A 735 -14.07 17.44 17.27
CA THR A 735 -12.70 17.24 17.74
C THR A 735 -11.76 18.23 17.06
N ILE A 736 -11.06 19.06 17.83
CA ILE A 736 -10.05 19.98 17.30
C ILE A 736 -8.66 19.33 17.37
N PHE A 737 -7.87 19.46 16.30
CA PHE A 737 -6.53 18.90 16.23
C PHE A 737 -5.57 19.78 15.43
N GLY A 738 -4.29 19.75 15.77
CA GLY A 738 -3.32 20.69 15.19
C GLY A 738 -1.90 20.40 15.62
N GLN A 739 -0.96 20.98 14.86
CA GLN A 739 0.48 20.80 15.04
C GLN A 739 1.18 22.12 15.36
N SER A 740 2.26 22.08 16.16
CA SER A 740 3.06 23.25 16.54
C SER A 740 2.20 24.38 17.13
N THR A 741 2.19 25.58 16.54
CA THR A 741 1.33 26.68 17.00
C THR A 741 -0.16 26.40 16.85
N GLY A 742 -0.57 25.48 15.96
CA GLY A 742 -1.92 24.96 15.92
C GLY A 742 -2.27 24.16 17.18
N ALA A 743 -1.33 23.37 17.71
CA ALA A 743 -1.49 22.70 18.99
C ALA A 743 -1.49 23.69 20.18
N ILE A 744 -0.70 24.76 20.10
CA ILE A 744 -0.72 25.86 21.09
C ILE A 744 -2.08 26.57 21.07
N SER A 745 -2.61 26.89 19.88
CA SER A 745 -3.97 27.42 19.67
C SER A 745 -5.03 26.54 20.34
N ILE A 746 -4.98 25.23 20.13
CA ILE A 746 -5.87 24.27 20.80
C ILE A 746 -5.72 24.34 22.32
N GLY A 747 -4.48 24.41 22.80
CA GLY A 747 -4.19 24.67 24.20
C GLY A 747 -4.84 25.95 24.73
N PHE A 748 -4.90 27.02 23.95
CA PHE A 748 -5.61 28.24 24.33
C PHE A 748 -7.13 28.08 24.26
N HIS A 749 -7.67 27.38 23.27
CA HIS A 749 -9.10 27.08 23.19
C HIS A 749 -9.60 26.27 24.39
N LEU A 750 -8.80 25.34 24.91
CA LEU A 750 -9.09 24.61 26.16
C LEU A 750 -9.23 25.53 27.39
N LEU A 751 -8.52 26.67 27.37
CA LEU A 751 -8.42 27.62 28.47
C LEU A 751 -9.30 28.86 28.27
N SER A 752 -9.89 29.02 27.08
CA SER A 752 -10.63 30.21 26.70
C SER A 752 -12.11 30.08 27.05
N PRO A 753 -12.71 31.06 27.76
CA PRO A 753 -14.15 31.05 28.01
C PRO A 753 -14.97 31.16 26.71
N LEU A 754 -14.40 31.75 25.65
CA LEU A 754 -15.09 31.94 24.36
C LEU A 754 -15.22 30.64 23.55
N SER A 755 -14.41 29.64 23.86
CA SER A 755 -14.42 28.36 23.14
C SER A 755 -15.23 27.29 23.86
N LYS A 756 -15.79 27.64 25.03
CA LYS A 756 -16.49 26.71 25.91
C LYS A 756 -17.68 26.09 25.21
N GLY A 757 -17.63 24.78 25.02
CA GLY A 757 -18.69 24.00 24.39
C GLY A 757 -18.65 24.00 22.86
N LEU A 758 -17.63 24.57 22.20
CA LEU A 758 -17.50 24.50 20.74
C LEU A 758 -16.95 23.16 20.24
N PHE A 759 -16.30 22.40 21.11
CA PHE A 759 -15.72 21.09 20.80
C PHE A 759 -15.77 20.17 22.03
N LYS A 760 -15.61 18.88 21.80
CA LYS A 760 -15.68 17.81 22.80
C LYS A 760 -14.32 17.16 23.09
N ASN A 761 -13.47 17.02 22.08
CA ASN A 761 -12.14 16.42 22.21
C ASN A 761 -11.05 17.30 21.59
N ALA A 762 -9.81 17.14 22.03
CA ALA A 762 -8.66 17.89 21.54
C ALA A 762 -7.43 16.99 21.31
N ILE A 763 -6.66 17.27 20.25
CA ILE A 763 -5.40 16.58 19.94
C ILE A 763 -4.31 17.61 19.66
N MET A 764 -3.23 17.58 20.45
CA MET A 764 -2.13 18.54 20.41
C MET A 764 -0.84 17.85 19.98
N GLN A 765 -0.32 18.20 18.79
CA GLN A 765 0.91 17.64 18.26
C GLN A 765 2.06 18.66 18.36
N SER A 766 3.09 18.36 19.16
CA SER A 766 4.34 19.14 19.19
C SER A 766 4.17 20.61 19.60
N GLY A 767 3.19 20.93 20.47
CA GLY A 767 2.97 22.28 20.98
C GLY A 767 2.27 22.30 22.34
N SER A 768 2.54 23.33 23.15
CA SER A 768 1.96 23.51 24.49
C SER A 768 1.63 24.99 24.76
N PRO A 769 0.47 25.33 25.34
CA PRO A 769 0.11 26.69 25.71
C PRO A 769 0.98 27.25 26.85
N THR A 770 1.72 26.39 27.56
CA THR A 770 2.66 26.80 28.62
C THR A 770 4.10 26.98 28.13
N ALA A 771 4.36 26.81 26.83
CA ALA A 771 5.69 27.13 26.31
C ALA A 771 6.01 28.61 26.55
N TYR A 772 7.23 28.92 27.01
CA TYR A 772 7.61 30.28 27.42
C TYR A 772 7.44 31.36 26.33
N TRP A 773 7.37 30.94 25.07
CA TRP A 773 7.21 31.79 23.89
C TRP A 773 5.78 31.79 23.33
N ALA A 774 4.88 30.93 23.86
CA ALA A 774 3.50 30.81 23.38
C ALA A 774 2.69 32.09 23.60
N VAL A 775 2.96 32.81 24.71
CA VAL A 775 2.29 34.06 25.06
C VAL A 775 3.31 35.19 25.21
N MET A 776 3.11 36.24 24.44
CA MET A 776 3.90 37.46 24.50
C MET A 776 3.45 38.35 25.66
N LYS A 777 4.41 38.97 26.35
CA LYS A 777 4.13 39.99 27.35
C LYS A 777 3.56 41.23 26.68
N THR A 778 2.47 41.79 27.22
CA THR A 778 1.78 42.97 26.69
C THR A 778 2.73 44.14 26.39
N LYS A 779 3.64 44.46 27.32
CA LYS A 779 4.67 45.50 27.09
C LYS A 779 5.53 45.22 25.85
N LYS A 780 5.95 43.97 25.65
CA LYS A 780 6.75 43.56 24.48
C LYS A 780 5.93 43.69 23.19
N ALA A 781 4.64 43.38 23.23
CA ALA A 781 3.74 43.56 22.09
C ALA A 781 3.62 45.05 21.70
N VAL A 782 3.40 45.94 22.67
CA VAL A 782 3.35 47.40 22.43
C VAL A 782 4.65 47.91 21.83
N ASP A 783 5.79 47.55 22.41
CA ASP A 783 7.12 47.97 21.93
C ASP A 783 7.36 47.52 20.48
N ARG A 784 6.90 46.32 20.13
CA ARG A 784 7.06 45.75 18.78
C ARG A 784 6.15 46.38 17.74
N VAL A 785 4.90 46.69 18.10
CA VAL A 785 4.00 47.42 17.22
C VAL A 785 4.53 48.84 16.96
N ALA A 786 5.08 49.50 17.98
CA ALA A 786 5.73 50.81 17.80
C ALA A 786 6.95 50.74 16.86
N LYS A 787 7.80 49.70 16.99
CA LYS A 787 8.94 49.47 16.07
C LYS A 787 8.46 49.20 14.65
N LEU A 788 7.45 48.33 14.47
CA LEU A 788 6.88 48.03 13.16
C LEU A 788 6.31 49.30 12.52
N ALA A 789 5.52 50.07 13.26
CA ALA A 789 4.93 51.33 12.82
C ALA A 789 5.99 52.32 12.35
N ALA A 790 7.05 52.53 13.13
CA ALA A 790 8.16 53.40 12.73
C ALA A 790 8.81 52.95 11.41
N ASN A 791 8.97 51.65 11.22
CA ASN A 791 9.62 51.08 10.05
C ASN A 791 8.76 51.16 8.78
N VAL A 792 7.44 51.13 8.91
CA VAL A 792 6.50 51.35 7.79
C VAL A 792 6.06 52.82 7.65
N SER A 793 6.80 53.75 8.28
CA SER A 793 6.55 55.20 8.23
C SER A 793 5.19 55.65 8.81
N CYS A 794 4.64 54.89 9.75
CA CYS A 794 3.46 55.26 10.52
C CYS A 794 3.82 55.99 11.84
N PRO A 795 2.92 56.85 12.35
CA PRO A 795 3.14 57.56 13.61
C PRO A 795 3.18 56.59 14.79
N VAL A 796 4.17 56.71 15.67
CA VAL A 796 4.34 55.82 16.85
C VAL A 796 3.47 56.21 18.05
N SER A 797 2.77 57.34 18.00
CA SER A 797 1.85 57.75 19.06
C SER A 797 0.61 56.86 19.07
N LEU A 798 0.49 56.03 20.11
CA LEU A 798 -0.61 55.07 20.31
C LEU A 798 -1.97 55.80 20.32
N GLY A 799 -2.84 55.46 19.36
CA GLY A 799 -4.18 56.04 19.18
C GLY A 799 -4.73 55.85 17.76
N ASP A 800 -5.85 56.50 17.43
CA ASP A 800 -6.59 56.30 16.17
C ASP A 800 -5.78 56.63 14.90
N GLN A 801 -4.82 57.56 14.99
CA GLN A 801 -3.93 57.93 13.88
C GLN A 801 -2.95 56.81 13.51
N LEU A 802 -2.47 56.03 14.50
CA LEU A 802 -1.60 54.88 14.27
C LEU A 802 -2.39 53.76 13.57
N LEU A 803 -3.58 53.45 14.08
CA LEU A 803 -4.44 52.41 13.52
C LEU A 803 -4.81 52.73 12.06
N SER A 804 -5.30 53.95 11.79
CA SER A 804 -5.66 54.37 10.44
C SER A 804 -4.47 54.36 9.47
N CYS A 805 -3.27 54.68 9.94
CA CYS A 805 -2.06 54.56 9.11
C CYS A 805 -1.75 53.10 8.77
N LEU A 806 -1.70 52.22 9.78
CA LEU A 806 -1.40 50.80 9.60
C LEU A 806 -2.44 50.09 8.71
N GLU A 807 -3.71 50.50 8.79
CA GLU A 807 -4.77 50.01 7.90
C GLU A 807 -4.50 50.32 6.43
N GLY A 808 -3.78 51.40 6.12
CA GLY A 808 -3.39 51.80 4.77
C GLY A 808 -2.08 51.20 4.25
N VAL A 809 -1.32 50.47 5.07
CA VAL A 809 -0.05 49.87 4.65
C VAL A 809 -0.29 48.59 3.85
N ASP A 810 0.47 48.36 2.79
CA ASP A 810 0.37 47.12 2.03
C ASP A 810 0.59 45.88 2.93
N PRO A 811 -0.25 44.83 2.85
CA PRO A 811 -0.14 43.65 3.69
C PRO A 811 1.19 42.90 3.53
N GLU A 812 1.74 42.84 2.32
CA GLU A 812 3.04 42.23 2.07
C GLU A 812 4.13 42.98 2.83
N VAL A 813 4.11 44.32 2.74
CA VAL A 813 5.04 45.19 3.49
C VAL A 813 4.89 44.97 4.99
N LEU A 814 3.68 44.91 5.54
CA LEU A 814 3.48 44.66 6.96
C LEU A 814 4.02 43.30 7.39
N THR A 815 3.75 42.24 6.63
CA THR A 815 4.23 40.89 6.96
C THR A 815 5.73 40.76 6.82
N ASP A 816 6.35 41.39 5.82
CA ASP A 816 7.80 41.30 5.60
C ASP A 816 8.58 42.17 6.58
N GLN A 817 8.06 43.33 6.94
CA GLN A 817 8.72 44.19 7.91
C GLN A 817 8.63 43.66 9.36
N GLN A 818 7.91 42.57 9.64
CA GLN A 818 7.88 41.99 10.98
C GLN A 818 9.24 41.40 11.43
N TRP A 819 10.13 41.07 10.49
CA TRP A 819 11.41 40.41 10.77
C TRP A 819 12.40 41.29 11.55
N ILE A 820 12.22 42.61 11.57
CA ILE A 820 13.05 43.53 12.38
C ILE A 820 12.80 43.39 13.90
N LEU A 821 11.76 42.64 14.29
CA LEU A 821 11.26 42.59 15.67
C LEU A 821 11.83 41.43 16.50
N GLY A 822 12.62 40.55 15.89
CA GLY A 822 13.25 39.41 16.55
C GLY A 822 14.47 39.82 17.38
N ASP A 823 14.48 39.47 18.66
CA ASP A 823 15.57 39.87 19.59
C ASP A 823 16.47 38.68 20.01
N LYS A 824 16.18 37.42 19.59
CA LYS A 824 16.86 36.17 20.02
C LYS A 824 16.80 35.03 18.96
N TRP A 825 17.61 33.98 19.17
CA TRP A 825 17.67 32.72 18.38
C TRP A 825 16.30 32.09 18.08
N PHE A 826 15.31 32.27 18.96
CA PHE A 826 13.95 31.76 18.76
C PHE A 826 12.94 32.74 19.38
N ASP A 827 12.27 33.53 18.54
CA ASP A 827 11.35 34.59 18.98
C ASP A 827 10.24 34.83 17.95
N VAL A 828 8.97 34.72 18.36
CA VAL A 828 7.82 35.03 17.50
C VAL A 828 7.69 36.55 17.37
N PRO A 829 7.75 37.14 16.16
CA PRO A 829 7.76 38.60 15.98
C PRO A 829 6.53 39.29 16.56
N ILE A 830 5.33 38.92 16.12
CA ILE A 830 4.04 39.35 16.69
C ILE A 830 3.20 38.10 16.89
N GLY A 831 2.64 37.93 18.09
CA GLY A 831 1.99 36.69 18.50
C GLY A 831 1.03 36.88 19.67
N PRO A 832 0.42 35.79 20.15
CA PRO A 832 -0.65 35.84 21.14
C PRO A 832 -0.31 36.56 22.44
N ILE A 833 -1.28 37.23 23.05
CA ILE A 833 -1.14 37.92 24.35
C ILE A 833 -2.23 37.52 25.34
N VAL A 834 -2.04 37.83 26.63
CA VAL A 834 -3.14 37.87 27.60
C VAL A 834 -3.94 39.15 27.34
N ASP A 835 -5.09 39.00 26.70
CA ASP A 835 -5.97 40.11 26.29
C ASP A 835 -7.11 40.38 27.29
N GLY A 836 -7.29 39.50 28.29
CA GLY A 836 -8.39 39.60 29.26
C GLY A 836 -9.75 39.14 28.73
N HIS A 837 -9.82 38.70 27.47
CA HIS A 837 -11.07 38.35 26.78
C HIS A 837 -11.02 36.92 26.22
N PHE A 838 -10.21 36.65 25.20
CA PHE A 838 -9.99 35.28 24.73
C PHE A 838 -9.09 34.50 25.70
N LEU A 839 -8.02 35.14 26.19
CA LEU A 839 -7.16 34.63 27.26
C LEU A 839 -7.27 35.56 28.49
N PRO A 840 -8.14 35.22 29.47
CA PRO A 840 -8.36 36.05 30.66
C PRO A 840 -7.11 36.18 31.56
N SER A 841 -6.24 35.19 31.53
CA SER A 841 -5.00 35.14 32.32
C SER A 841 -3.95 34.30 31.60
N HIS A 842 -2.74 34.25 32.16
CA HIS A 842 -1.68 33.42 31.63
C HIS A 842 -2.07 31.92 31.69
N PRO A 843 -1.76 31.11 30.66
CA PRO A 843 -2.15 29.69 30.61
C PRO A 843 -1.79 28.87 31.84
N GLU A 844 -0.59 29.07 32.41
CA GLU A 844 -0.17 28.42 33.66
C GLU A 844 -1.09 28.75 34.85
N CYS A 845 -1.60 29.98 34.92
CA CYS A 845 -2.52 30.40 35.98
C CYS A 845 -3.90 29.76 35.79
N LEU A 846 -4.41 29.72 34.55
CA LEU A 846 -5.71 29.13 34.23
C LEU A 846 -5.72 27.62 34.53
N LEU A 847 -4.64 26.93 34.20
CA LEU A 847 -4.47 25.50 34.52
C LEU A 847 -4.42 25.23 36.03
N LYS A 848 -3.83 26.13 36.83
CA LYS A 848 -3.77 25.99 38.30
C LYS A 848 -5.11 26.21 38.98
N VAL A 849 -5.93 27.13 38.47
CA VAL A 849 -7.25 27.46 39.04
C VAL A 849 -8.28 26.37 38.72
N GLY A 850 -8.04 25.54 37.69
CA GLY A 850 -8.87 24.39 37.35
C GLY A 850 -10.19 24.73 36.64
N ASP A 851 -10.41 26.00 36.27
CA ASP A 851 -11.56 26.42 35.45
C ASP A 851 -11.28 26.16 33.96
N VAL A 852 -11.13 24.88 33.63
CA VAL A 852 -10.85 24.40 32.27
C VAL A 852 -12.02 23.55 31.77
N GLN A 853 -12.30 23.62 30.47
CA GLN A 853 -13.36 22.81 29.88
C GLN A 853 -13.02 21.31 30.01
N PRO A 854 -13.90 20.47 30.61
CA PRO A 854 -13.69 19.02 30.64
C PRO A 854 -13.63 18.48 29.21
N THR A 855 -12.44 18.06 28.79
CA THR A 855 -12.14 17.65 27.41
C THR A 855 -11.19 16.47 27.43
N ASN A 856 -11.43 15.45 26.59
CA ASN A 856 -10.44 14.40 26.36
C ASN A 856 -9.31 14.97 25.51
N VAL A 857 -8.07 14.88 26.00
CA VAL A 857 -6.90 15.46 25.33
C VAL A 857 -5.87 14.38 25.00
N ILE A 858 -5.43 14.34 23.74
CA ILE A 858 -4.24 13.59 23.32
C ILE A 858 -3.11 14.60 23.11
N ILE A 859 -1.93 14.32 23.66
CA ILE A 859 -0.74 15.16 23.48
C ILE A 859 0.42 14.28 22.98
N GLY A 860 1.08 14.72 21.91
CA GLY A 860 2.19 13.99 21.28
C GLY A 860 3.40 14.88 21.01
N LEU A 861 4.58 14.26 20.94
CA LEU A 861 5.87 14.89 20.63
C LEU A 861 6.66 13.97 19.69
N ASN A 862 7.50 14.55 18.85
CA ASN A 862 8.47 13.84 18.01
C ASN A 862 9.78 13.57 18.77
N LEU A 863 10.53 12.56 18.32
CA LEU A 863 11.80 12.17 18.95
C LEU A 863 12.89 13.27 18.85
N HIS A 864 12.82 14.11 17.82
CA HIS A 864 13.88 15.06 17.45
C HIS A 864 13.38 16.50 17.22
N GLU A 865 12.46 16.98 18.06
CA GLU A 865 11.81 18.32 17.99
C GLU A 865 12.79 19.50 17.84
N GLY A 866 14.02 19.37 18.35
CA GLY A 866 15.02 20.45 18.31
C GLY A 866 15.75 20.61 16.98
N SER A 867 15.66 19.64 16.05
CA SER A 867 16.54 19.62 14.87
C SER A 867 16.31 20.79 13.93
N ILE A 868 15.05 21.12 13.62
CA ILE A 868 14.70 22.23 12.74
C ILE A 868 15.01 23.60 13.41
N PRO A 869 14.61 23.86 14.68
CA PRO A 869 14.99 25.10 15.37
C PRO A 869 16.50 25.31 15.51
N VAL A 870 17.29 24.23 15.63
CA VAL A 870 18.77 24.31 15.67
C VAL A 870 19.35 24.65 14.31
N LEU A 871 18.78 24.16 13.22
CA LEU A 871 19.24 24.50 11.87
C LEU A 871 18.91 25.95 11.47
N ARG A 872 17.81 26.51 12.02
CA ARG A 872 17.35 27.88 11.70
C ARG A 872 18.07 29.00 12.45
N GLY A 873 18.76 28.70 13.56
CA GLY A 873 19.52 29.70 14.33
C GLY A 873 21.02 29.50 14.17
#